data_AF-A0A821F5E7-F1
#
_entry.id   AF-A0A821F5E7-F1
#
_cell.length_a   1.000
_cell.length_b   1.000
_cell.length_c   1.000
_cell.angle_alpha   90.00
_cell.angle_beta   90.00
_cell.angle_gamma   90.00
#
_symmetry.space_group_name_H-M   'P 1'
#
loop_
_entity.id
_entity.type
_entity.pdbx_description
1 polymer ?
#
loop_
_entity_poly.entity_id
_entity_poly.type
_entity_poly.pdbx_seq_one_letter_code
_entity_poly.pdbx_strand_id
1 'polypeptide(L)'
;MYINIVYRHLFLLLCLSCVLCQRSPLQVEKDTAVYQLLSRYHSHAQLKELLTQWSGNYSKIAQLFSIGESNTGKELFVMRLTSPLNSKDDEEHDEVQLLRPKFKWIANMHGDETVGREMMIGLIYYLLLNSKSDPRVNRLLSTTDIYIMPTMNPDGFEKSTEGSCNTFGLFGRGNLLDVDLNRDFPSQYQPLKRKPDGTIGDLFYGRQRETVAVMKWILKENFVLSANLHGGALVASYPYDETMEHRFNTYGESPDDSLFRFLALAYASKHLTMPKGQACGENFPEGITNGAKWYDVTGGMQDFNYIHSNAFEITIELSCCKYLSSQNGGLEKEWDNNREALLNYMEMSHLGIKGFIRDSHARTAISGALIQIEGILHPVRSVLSGAYWRLLLPELNQQYPNITSIYSIGKSVEKRDLWVIIISDQPLVHEAGEPEVRYVGNIHGDESVGRECLIRFIEYLCVNYRKNDYVTKLIDNIRIHIMPTMNPDGFEYEYKQANHATGGGRVNANHIDLNENFPQIELEPSSGKDEVAPKKEYNNNENNLDKFIKKQNQFQPEVQAAIHWSLTYPFVLSGNLHGGALLASYPFNNRAKGVASGESKSPDDSTLKMLAKAYSQAHTKMFKGDSCIIFHDGITNSAAWKVIEGGMQDWSYVFTSDMEITIDIGCEKYPNENDLQNHWNDNKGALLAFITQVVHGLRGFVFDLQTKAPVSGAVIHVHGINHNVATYRDGDFFRLLSPGKYDITVERLGYESETRANIFVTDQSSTYIEFKLKRVIINEDDKISSTGFYNKLRAITQHSTFRFISMMIISIVALSTVMLGMITLYLRFRPQRYQLLAQDEDNALLSQRAKRHKTVKNTHAMPSDSEDGDEDEILFTSNSNTPMIA
;
A
#
# COMPACT_ATOMS: atom_id res chain seq x y z
N MET A 1 -15.09 47.69 14.10
CA MET A 1 -14.06 47.81 13.05
C MET A 1 -12.62 47.76 13.61
N TYR A 2 -12.32 48.42 14.74
CA TYR A 2 -10.98 48.38 15.36
C TYR A 2 -10.55 47.02 15.95
N ILE A 3 -11.50 46.21 16.46
CA ILE A 3 -11.18 44.90 17.06
C ILE A 3 -10.74 43.86 16.00
N ASN A 4 -11.30 43.90 14.78
CA ASN A 4 -10.92 42.95 13.71
C ASN A 4 -9.53 43.20 13.11
N ILE A 5 -9.01 44.44 13.17
CA ILE A 5 -7.67 44.77 12.68
C ILE A 5 -6.61 44.30 13.68
N VAL A 6 -6.88 44.45 14.98
CA VAL A 6 -5.98 43.96 16.04
C VAL A 6 -5.90 42.43 16.05
N TYR A 7 -7.01 41.72 15.88
CA TYR A 7 -7.02 40.26 15.78
C TYR A 7 -6.32 39.76 14.52
N ARG A 8 -6.47 40.43 13.35
CA ARG A 8 -5.73 40.06 12.14
C ARG A 8 -4.23 40.25 12.27
N HIS A 9 -3.78 41.32 12.92
CA HIS A 9 -2.36 41.56 13.15
C HIS A 9 -1.77 40.66 14.24
N LEU A 10 -2.53 40.34 15.30
CA LEU A 10 -2.11 39.33 16.29
C LEU A 10 -2.05 37.94 15.66
N PHE A 11 -3.01 37.56 14.80
CA PHE A 11 -3.02 36.27 14.13
C PHE A 11 -1.88 36.16 13.10
N LEU A 12 -1.56 37.23 12.37
CA LEU A 12 -0.37 37.29 11.49
C LEU A 12 0.94 37.21 12.27
N LEU A 13 1.05 37.88 13.42
CA LEU A 13 2.23 37.79 14.30
C LEU A 13 2.35 36.42 14.98
N LEU A 14 1.23 35.81 15.38
CA LEU A 14 1.20 34.43 15.91
C LEU A 14 1.54 33.41 14.82
N CYS A 15 1.04 33.57 13.61
CA CYS A 15 1.40 32.71 12.47
C CYS A 15 2.87 32.90 12.05
N LEU A 16 3.41 34.12 12.02
CA LEU A 16 4.84 34.35 11.79
C LEU A 16 5.69 33.75 12.93
N SER A 17 5.23 33.86 14.18
CA SER A 17 5.94 33.27 15.32
C SER A 17 5.89 31.73 15.29
N CYS A 18 4.77 31.11 14.91
CA CYS A 18 4.64 29.66 14.79
C CYS A 18 5.42 29.06 13.62
N VAL A 19 5.57 29.80 12.50
CA VAL A 19 6.41 29.38 11.37
C VAL A 19 7.91 29.50 11.71
N LEU A 20 8.28 30.45 12.58
CA LEU A 20 9.65 30.61 13.07
C LEU A 20 9.98 29.73 14.29
N CYS A 21 8.98 29.12 14.96
CA CYS A 21 9.18 28.35 16.20
C CYS A 21 9.34 26.83 15.99
N GLN A 22 9.51 26.34 14.77
CA GLN A 22 9.69 24.90 14.50
C GLN A 22 11.14 24.47 14.24
N ARG A 23 12.12 25.38 14.19
CA ARG A 23 13.54 25.03 14.04
C ARG A 23 14.31 25.45 15.28
N SER A 24 15.04 24.52 15.87
CA SER A 24 15.98 24.85 16.94
C SER A 24 17.05 25.82 16.40
N PRO A 25 17.58 26.74 17.23
CA PRO A 25 18.63 27.69 16.82
C PRO A 25 19.84 27.00 16.16
N LEU A 26 20.16 25.78 16.63
CA LEU A 26 21.24 24.94 16.11
C LEU A 26 20.95 24.42 14.69
N GLN A 27 19.69 24.12 14.36
CA GLN A 27 19.32 23.67 13.01
C GLN A 27 19.45 24.81 11.99
N VAL A 28 19.07 26.03 12.39
CA VAL A 28 19.20 27.23 11.55
C VAL A 28 20.67 27.54 11.24
N GLU A 29 21.57 27.40 12.22
CA GLU A 29 23.01 27.59 12.04
C GLU A 29 23.61 26.55 11.07
N LYS A 30 23.18 25.29 11.14
CA LYS A 30 23.64 24.21 10.24
C LYS A 30 23.16 24.38 8.81
N ASP A 31 21.89 24.74 8.60
CA ASP A 31 21.37 25.07 7.27
C ASP A 31 22.15 26.26 6.68
N THR A 32 22.48 27.26 7.51
CA THR A 32 23.31 28.40 7.12
C THR A 32 24.70 27.99 6.64
N ALA A 33 25.32 26.98 7.26
CA ALA A 33 26.64 26.48 6.85
C ALA A 33 26.62 25.80 5.47
N VAL A 34 25.53 25.09 5.12
CA VAL A 34 25.36 24.50 3.79
C VAL A 34 25.12 25.59 2.74
N TYR A 35 24.33 26.62 3.05
CA TYR A 35 24.14 27.75 2.14
C TYR A 35 25.45 28.52 1.89
N GLN A 36 26.28 28.73 2.91
CA GLN A 36 27.59 29.34 2.74
C GLN A 36 28.54 28.50 1.87
N LEU A 37 28.46 27.17 1.97
CA LEU A 37 29.20 26.28 1.08
C LEU A 37 28.69 26.44 -0.36
N LEU A 38 27.38 26.45 -0.56
CA LEU A 38 26.74 26.52 -1.87
C LEU A 38 26.68 27.93 -2.48
N SER A 39 27.28 28.94 -1.85
CA SER A 39 27.29 30.30 -2.39
C SER A 39 28.26 30.49 -3.57
N ARG A 40 28.98 29.43 -3.99
CA ARG A 40 29.94 29.42 -5.10
C ARG A 40 30.17 27.99 -5.61
N TYR A 41 30.68 27.90 -6.84
CA TYR A 41 31.20 26.64 -7.39
C TYR A 41 32.61 26.33 -6.89
N HIS A 42 32.93 25.04 -6.81
CA HIS A 42 34.25 24.57 -6.35
C HIS A 42 35.06 24.01 -7.51
N SER A 43 36.31 24.44 -7.70
CA SER A 43 37.21 23.80 -8.68
C SER A 43 37.50 22.34 -8.29
N HIS A 44 38.07 21.55 -9.21
CA HIS A 44 38.45 20.17 -8.88
C HIS A 44 39.48 20.10 -7.73
N ALA A 45 40.42 21.05 -7.68
CA ALA A 45 41.40 21.16 -6.59
C ALA A 45 40.73 21.50 -5.24
N GLN A 46 39.77 22.44 -5.24
CA GLN A 46 39.01 22.79 -4.04
C GLN A 46 38.12 21.63 -3.57
N LEU A 47 37.51 20.89 -4.50
CA LEU A 47 36.74 19.69 -4.19
C LEU A 47 37.61 18.65 -3.47
N LYS A 48 38.82 18.38 -3.98
CA LYS A 48 39.79 17.47 -3.34
C LYS A 48 40.12 17.90 -1.92
N GLU A 49 40.40 19.18 -1.71
CA GLU A 49 40.72 19.75 -0.40
C GLU A 49 39.56 19.54 0.60
N LEU A 50 38.34 19.91 0.21
CA LEU A 50 37.13 19.76 1.03
C LEU A 50 36.88 18.30 1.42
N LEU A 51 36.86 17.39 0.43
CA LEU A 51 36.58 15.98 0.69
C LEU A 51 37.66 15.34 1.58
N THR A 52 38.94 15.69 1.36
CA THR A 52 40.05 15.18 2.18
C THR A 52 39.92 15.66 3.62
N GLN A 53 39.62 16.95 3.81
CA GLN A 53 39.40 17.54 5.13
C GLN A 53 38.22 16.88 5.85
N TRP A 54 37.09 16.68 5.16
CA TRP A 54 35.90 16.06 5.73
C TRP A 54 36.12 14.59 6.09
N SER A 55 36.79 13.82 5.23
CA SER A 55 37.15 12.43 5.53
C SER A 55 38.06 12.32 6.75
N GLY A 56 38.97 13.29 6.96
CA GLY A 56 39.81 13.35 8.15
C GLY A 56 39.02 13.70 9.41
N ASN A 57 38.23 14.78 9.36
CA ASN A 57 37.46 15.29 10.50
C ASN A 57 36.34 14.33 10.95
N TYR A 58 35.76 13.58 10.01
CA TYR A 58 34.67 12.64 10.23
C TYR A 58 35.08 11.18 9.98
N SER A 59 36.34 10.83 10.25
CA SER A 59 36.94 9.51 9.97
C SER A 59 36.21 8.28 10.53
N LYS A 60 35.28 8.45 11.49
CA LYS A 60 34.43 7.36 12.00
C LYS A 60 33.25 7.01 11.10
N ILE A 61 32.85 7.93 10.23
CA ILE A 61 31.66 7.82 9.38
C ILE A 61 31.89 8.19 7.91
N ALA A 62 33.06 8.73 7.57
CA ALA A 62 33.40 9.19 6.23
C ALA A 62 34.74 8.64 5.73
N GLN A 63 34.78 8.15 4.49
CA GLN A 63 35.97 7.66 3.82
C GLN A 63 36.02 8.16 2.37
N LEU A 64 37.07 8.90 2.05
CA LEU A 64 37.38 9.31 0.68
C LEU A 64 38.27 8.27 -0.02
N PHE A 65 37.94 7.96 -1.27
CA PHE A 65 38.79 7.18 -2.17
C PHE A 65 38.58 7.61 -3.62
N SER A 66 39.48 7.19 -4.51
CA SER A 66 39.38 7.38 -5.96
C SER A 66 39.06 6.06 -6.65
N ILE A 67 38.16 6.09 -7.64
CA ILE A 67 37.84 4.91 -8.48
C ILE A 67 38.64 4.86 -9.79
N GLY A 68 39.42 5.90 -10.08
CA GLY A 68 40.18 6.03 -11.31
C GLY A 68 40.57 7.48 -11.58
N GLU A 69 41.05 7.73 -12.80
CA GLU A 69 41.47 9.07 -13.23
C GLU A 69 40.83 9.44 -14.56
N SER A 70 40.60 10.74 -14.76
CA SER A 70 40.20 11.30 -16.04
C SER A 70 41.33 11.27 -17.07
N ASN A 71 41.04 11.66 -18.32
CA ASN A 71 42.06 11.79 -19.36
C ASN A 71 43.20 12.78 -19.01
N THR A 72 42.96 13.78 -18.15
CA THR A 72 44.01 14.70 -17.68
C THR A 72 44.69 14.27 -16.37
N GLY A 73 44.38 13.08 -15.85
CA GLY A 73 44.96 12.57 -14.59
C GLY A 73 44.25 13.07 -13.33
N LYS A 74 43.02 13.59 -13.44
CA LYS A 74 42.24 14.02 -12.29
C LYS A 74 41.53 12.84 -11.64
N GLU A 75 41.67 12.71 -10.32
CA GLU A 75 41.07 11.61 -9.58
C GLU A 75 39.53 11.68 -9.59
N LEU A 76 38.88 10.53 -9.76
CA LEU A 76 37.44 10.38 -9.70
C LEU A 76 37.04 10.05 -8.26
N PHE A 77 36.84 11.10 -7.46
CA PHE A 77 36.59 10.98 -6.03
C PHE A 77 35.19 10.47 -5.69
N VAL A 78 35.15 9.54 -4.72
CA VAL A 78 33.93 9.01 -4.11
C VAL A 78 34.04 9.15 -2.59
N MET A 79 33.02 9.75 -1.97
CA MET A 79 32.87 9.79 -0.53
C MET A 79 31.92 8.66 -0.10
N ARG A 80 32.43 7.71 0.70
CA ARG A 80 31.62 6.71 1.40
C ARG A 80 31.22 7.22 2.77
N LEU A 81 29.93 7.15 3.09
CA LEU A 81 29.30 7.63 4.30
C LEU A 81 28.47 6.52 4.95
N THR A 82 28.90 6.02 6.10
CA THR A 82 28.18 4.99 6.86
C THR A 82 28.65 4.92 8.32
N SER A 83 27.81 4.45 9.23
CA SER A 83 28.07 4.41 10.67
C SER A 83 27.75 3.04 11.29
N PRO A 84 28.70 2.30 11.87
CA PRO A 84 30.15 2.59 11.87
C PRO A 84 30.78 2.34 10.49
N LEU A 85 31.86 3.06 10.17
CA LEU A 85 32.58 2.89 8.90
C LEU A 85 33.49 1.64 8.86
N ASN A 86 33.99 1.21 10.02
CA ASN A 86 34.81 0.01 10.18
C ASN A 86 34.51 -0.63 11.55
N SER A 87 33.88 -1.80 11.58
CA SER A 87 33.95 -2.76 12.69
C SER A 87 35.11 -3.71 12.36
N LYS A 88 36.35 -3.29 12.62
CA LYS A 88 37.54 -4.13 12.35
C LYS A 88 37.57 -5.46 13.12
N ASP A 89 36.58 -5.70 13.99
CA ASP A 89 36.47 -6.88 14.83
C ASP A 89 35.32 -7.85 14.42
N ASP A 90 34.46 -7.54 13.44
CA ASP A 90 33.21 -8.30 13.21
C ASP A 90 32.91 -8.69 11.75
N GLU A 91 33.92 -8.84 10.88
CA GLU A 91 33.71 -9.26 9.47
C GLU A 91 33.06 -10.64 9.30
N GLU A 92 32.83 -11.39 10.39
CA GLU A 92 32.22 -12.72 10.33
C GLU A 92 30.92 -12.88 11.16
N HIS A 93 30.47 -11.89 11.95
CA HIS A 93 29.38 -12.11 12.94
C HIS A 93 28.25 -11.06 13.03
N ASP A 94 28.34 -9.87 12.42
CA ASP A 94 27.22 -8.91 12.43
C ASP A 94 26.37 -8.95 11.14
N GLU A 95 25.41 -9.88 11.12
CA GLU A 95 24.43 -10.04 10.03
C GLU A 95 23.67 -8.73 9.72
N VAL A 96 23.50 -7.83 10.69
CA VAL A 96 22.79 -6.55 10.48
C VAL A 96 23.61 -5.62 9.59
N GLN A 97 24.94 -5.58 9.76
CA GLN A 97 25.83 -4.78 8.92
C GLN A 97 25.91 -5.33 7.50
N LEU A 98 25.94 -6.65 7.35
CA LEU A 98 25.98 -7.32 6.05
C LEU A 98 24.69 -7.14 5.22
N LEU A 99 23.56 -6.78 5.84
CA LEU A 99 22.28 -6.49 5.16
C LEU A 99 22.00 -4.99 4.96
N ARG A 100 22.97 -4.12 5.20
CA ARG A 100 22.86 -2.70 4.85
C ARG A 100 22.88 -2.55 3.32
N PRO A 101 21.83 -2.01 2.69
CA PRO A 101 21.86 -1.76 1.27
C PRO A 101 22.93 -0.72 0.93
N LYS A 102 23.64 -0.97 -0.16
CA LYS A 102 24.57 -0.01 -0.75
C LYS A 102 23.81 0.90 -1.71
N PHE A 103 23.94 2.20 -1.51
CA PHE A 103 23.30 3.24 -2.31
C PHE A 103 24.36 4.12 -2.96
N LYS A 104 24.16 4.58 -4.19
CA LYS A 104 25.06 5.58 -4.81
C LYS A 104 24.35 6.78 -5.45
N TRP A 105 24.98 7.95 -5.33
CA TRP A 105 24.72 9.12 -6.15
C TRP A 105 25.90 9.39 -7.10
N ILE A 106 25.62 9.67 -8.36
CA ILE A 106 26.60 10.13 -9.35
C ILE A 106 26.10 11.45 -9.94
N ALA A 107 27.00 12.40 -10.17
CA ALA A 107 26.65 13.66 -10.79
C ALA A 107 27.70 14.11 -11.80
N ASN A 108 27.28 15.06 -12.66
CA ASN A 108 28.17 15.80 -13.55
C ASN A 108 28.97 14.86 -14.45
N MET A 109 28.28 13.88 -15.03
CA MET A 109 28.81 13.08 -16.15
C MET A 109 28.87 13.89 -17.44
N HIS A 110 27.95 14.85 -17.60
CA HIS A 110 28.12 15.97 -18.51
C HIS A 110 28.75 17.12 -17.72
N GLY A 111 29.93 17.56 -18.14
CA GLY A 111 30.71 18.54 -17.38
C GLY A 111 30.03 19.90 -17.26
N ASP A 112 29.19 20.28 -18.24
CA ASP A 112 28.43 21.53 -18.28
C ASP A 112 27.13 21.51 -17.46
N GLU A 113 26.74 20.35 -16.92
CA GLU A 113 25.60 20.17 -16.04
C GLU A 113 26.08 20.17 -14.57
N THR A 114 26.25 21.38 -14.02
CA THR A 114 27.04 21.62 -12.81
C THR A 114 26.22 21.63 -11.52
N VAL A 115 24.90 21.79 -11.61
CA VAL A 115 24.01 21.86 -10.43
C VAL A 115 24.09 20.57 -9.62
N GLY A 116 23.98 19.40 -10.26
CA GLY A 116 24.07 18.11 -9.58
C GLY A 116 25.38 17.92 -8.81
N ARG A 117 26.50 18.43 -9.35
CA ARG A 117 27.81 18.38 -8.68
C ARG A 117 27.79 19.11 -7.35
N GLU A 118 27.31 20.34 -7.33
CA GLU A 118 27.24 21.12 -6.10
C GLU A 118 26.18 20.55 -5.14
N MET A 119 25.06 20.00 -5.62
CA MET A 119 24.09 19.29 -4.78
C MET A 119 24.72 18.09 -4.05
N MET A 120 25.63 17.36 -4.71
CA MET A 120 26.35 16.26 -4.07
C MET A 120 27.36 16.72 -3.02
N ILE A 121 28.08 17.82 -3.29
CA ILE A 121 28.98 18.44 -2.31
C ILE A 121 28.18 18.91 -1.08
N GLY A 122 27.06 19.58 -1.31
CA GLY A 122 26.12 20.02 -0.27
C GLY A 122 25.54 18.85 0.54
N LEU A 123 25.14 17.76 -0.13
CA LEU A 123 24.59 16.57 0.50
C LEU A 123 25.61 15.86 1.40
N ILE A 124 26.86 15.71 0.93
CA ILE A 124 27.94 15.16 1.77
C ILE A 124 28.07 16.00 3.04
N TYR A 125 28.20 17.32 2.91
CA TYR A 125 28.39 18.19 4.06
C TYR A 125 27.19 18.18 5.00
N TYR A 126 25.97 18.20 4.46
CA TYR A 126 24.73 18.12 5.23
C TYR A 126 24.64 16.83 6.06
N LEU A 127 24.95 15.67 5.47
CA LEU A 127 24.94 14.39 6.18
C LEU A 127 25.98 14.36 7.32
N LEU A 128 27.17 14.93 7.07
CA LEU A 128 28.23 14.99 8.08
C LEU A 128 27.84 15.90 9.26
N LEU A 129 27.39 17.12 8.97
CA LEU A 129 26.97 18.11 9.99
C LEU A 129 25.83 17.60 10.87
N ASN A 130 24.92 16.81 10.29
CA ASN A 130 23.70 16.36 10.95
C ASN A 130 23.77 14.93 11.48
N SER A 131 24.87 14.20 11.24
CA SER A 131 25.10 12.80 11.63
C SER A 131 24.79 12.45 13.10
N LYS A 132 24.94 13.42 14.01
CA LYS A 132 24.68 13.24 15.46
C LYS A 132 23.42 13.92 15.98
N SER A 133 22.87 14.91 15.26
CA SER A 133 21.78 15.76 15.75
C SER A 133 20.44 15.48 15.09
N ASP A 134 20.45 14.99 13.85
CA ASP A 134 19.24 14.69 13.09
C ASP A 134 18.98 13.18 13.13
N PRO A 135 17.88 12.72 13.75
CA PRO A 135 17.54 11.30 13.82
C PRO A 135 17.36 10.62 12.46
N ARG A 136 16.88 11.35 11.44
CA ARG A 136 16.70 10.82 10.07
C ARG A 136 18.04 10.57 9.41
N VAL A 137 18.96 11.54 9.50
CA VAL A 137 20.33 11.41 8.97
C VAL A 137 21.10 10.33 9.71
N ASN A 138 20.99 10.28 11.04
CA ASN A 138 21.62 9.25 11.84
C ASN A 138 21.14 7.85 11.44
N ARG A 139 19.81 7.68 11.26
CA ARG A 139 19.21 6.44 10.77
C ARG A 139 19.79 6.07 9.41
N LEU A 140 19.75 6.97 8.43
CA LEU A 140 20.31 6.76 7.08
C LEU A 140 21.76 6.27 7.14
N LEU A 141 22.63 6.94 7.88
CA LEU A 141 24.03 6.54 8.01
C LEU A 141 24.21 5.19 8.73
N SER A 142 23.32 4.86 9.67
CA SER A 142 23.38 3.60 10.43
C SER A 142 22.78 2.40 9.70
N THR A 143 21.91 2.63 8.73
CA THR A 143 21.18 1.57 8.02
C THR A 143 21.62 1.40 6.57
N THR A 144 22.23 2.42 5.97
CA THR A 144 22.61 2.44 4.54
C THR A 144 24.12 2.67 4.42
N ASP A 145 24.74 2.04 3.42
CA ASP A 145 26.12 2.33 3.02
C ASP A 145 26.09 3.24 1.79
N ILE A 146 26.32 4.55 2.01
CA ILE A 146 26.04 5.61 1.04
C ILE A 146 27.32 6.01 0.33
N TYR A 147 27.32 6.03 -1.00
CA TYR A 147 28.44 6.45 -1.83
C TYR A 147 28.06 7.66 -2.66
N ILE A 148 28.85 8.73 -2.62
CA ILE A 148 28.55 9.95 -3.36
C ILE A 148 29.75 10.31 -4.24
N MET A 149 29.51 10.41 -5.54
CA MET A 149 30.48 10.83 -6.55
C MET A 149 30.07 12.19 -7.13
N PRO A 150 30.68 13.31 -6.68
CA PRO A 150 30.24 14.64 -7.12
C PRO A 150 30.52 14.95 -8.59
N THR A 151 31.53 14.35 -9.20
CA THR A 151 31.90 14.64 -10.60
C THR A 151 32.49 13.42 -11.29
N MET A 152 31.82 12.97 -12.35
CA MET A 152 32.33 11.94 -13.27
C MET A 152 33.13 12.53 -14.42
N ASN A 153 32.84 13.77 -14.83
CA ASN A 153 33.54 14.47 -15.89
C ASN A 153 34.21 15.78 -15.39
N PRO A 154 35.27 15.69 -14.58
CA PRO A 154 35.97 16.87 -14.08
C PRO A 154 36.65 17.67 -15.20
N ASP A 155 36.99 17.04 -16.32
CA ASP A 155 37.61 17.69 -17.47
C ASP A 155 36.63 18.56 -18.25
N GLY A 156 35.40 18.10 -18.42
CA GLY A 156 34.32 18.89 -19.02
C GLY A 156 33.95 20.08 -18.14
N PHE A 157 33.81 19.87 -16.82
CA PHE A 157 33.46 20.92 -15.86
C PHE A 157 34.42 22.12 -15.91
N GLU A 158 35.73 21.87 -15.99
CA GLU A 158 36.73 22.96 -16.07
C GLU A 158 36.70 23.74 -17.39
N LYS A 159 36.15 23.14 -18.46
CA LYS A 159 35.92 23.85 -19.73
C LYS A 159 34.62 24.65 -19.70
N SER A 160 33.67 24.31 -18.84
CA SER A 160 32.36 24.95 -18.75
C SER A 160 32.44 26.34 -18.09
N THR A 161 31.47 27.21 -18.43
CA THR A 161 31.45 28.61 -17.96
C THR A 161 30.21 28.92 -17.15
N GLU A 162 30.39 29.48 -15.96
CA GLU A 162 29.30 29.86 -15.06
C GLU A 162 28.30 30.82 -15.71
N GLY A 163 27.00 30.57 -15.50
CA GLY A 163 25.90 31.34 -16.08
C GLY A 163 25.45 30.86 -17.47
N SER A 164 26.13 29.85 -18.04
CA SER A 164 25.74 29.27 -19.33
C SER A 164 24.57 28.30 -19.17
N CYS A 165 23.33 28.82 -19.20
CA CYS A 165 22.13 27.99 -19.03
C CYS A 165 21.80 27.08 -20.23
N ASN A 166 22.03 27.58 -21.46
CA ASN A 166 21.70 26.88 -22.70
C ASN A 166 22.96 26.82 -23.57
N THR A 167 23.74 25.74 -23.45
CA THR A 167 24.90 25.51 -24.31
C THR A 167 24.43 25.03 -25.70
N PHE A 168 24.06 25.99 -26.56
CA PHE A 168 24.05 25.78 -28.01
C PHE A 168 25.51 25.58 -28.46
N GLY A 169 26.05 24.36 -28.27
CA GLY A 169 27.42 24.02 -28.66
C GLY A 169 28.14 22.92 -27.87
N LEU A 170 27.50 22.21 -26.92
CA LEU A 170 28.08 21.06 -26.18
C LEU A 170 29.42 21.37 -25.44
N PHE A 171 29.82 22.63 -25.31
CA PHE A 171 31.15 23.00 -24.82
C PHE A 171 31.29 22.68 -23.31
N GLY A 172 32.12 21.67 -23.01
CA GLY A 172 32.29 21.14 -21.66
C GLY A 172 31.31 20.02 -21.28
N ARG A 173 30.36 19.66 -22.16
CA ARG A 173 29.49 18.50 -21.96
C ARG A 173 30.30 17.20 -21.99
N GLY A 174 31.02 16.99 -23.09
CA GLY A 174 31.89 15.82 -23.27
C GLY A 174 33.12 15.87 -22.37
N ASN A 175 33.84 14.75 -22.29
CA ASN A 175 35.11 14.69 -21.56
C ASN A 175 36.23 15.45 -22.30
N LEU A 176 37.50 15.23 -21.94
CA LEU A 176 38.63 15.90 -22.62
C LEU A 176 38.62 15.68 -24.14
N LEU A 177 38.23 14.48 -24.59
CA LEU A 177 38.15 14.05 -25.99
C LEU A 177 36.80 14.35 -26.64
N ASP A 178 35.95 15.15 -25.99
CA ASP A 178 34.61 15.52 -26.45
C ASP A 178 33.65 14.33 -26.61
N VAL A 179 33.87 13.26 -25.85
CA VAL A 179 32.98 12.10 -25.81
C VAL A 179 31.89 12.32 -24.75
N ASP A 180 30.64 12.15 -25.15
CA ASP A 180 29.49 12.09 -24.24
C ASP A 180 29.57 10.78 -23.44
N LEU A 181 29.89 10.88 -22.15
CA LEU A 181 30.04 9.72 -21.27
C LEU A 181 28.73 8.94 -21.10
N ASN A 182 27.56 9.57 -21.29
CA ASN A 182 26.26 8.90 -21.24
C ASN A 182 25.87 8.26 -22.58
N ARG A 183 26.82 8.11 -23.51
CA ARG A 183 26.70 7.34 -24.76
C ARG A 183 27.82 6.31 -24.92
N ASP A 184 28.65 6.15 -23.90
CA ASP A 184 29.86 5.33 -23.96
C ASP A 184 29.72 3.99 -23.22
N PHE A 185 28.58 3.73 -22.56
CA PHE A 185 28.28 2.44 -21.96
C PHE A 185 27.87 1.41 -23.03
N PRO A 186 28.00 0.10 -22.77
CA PRO A 186 27.43 -0.94 -23.63
C PRO A 186 25.91 -0.76 -23.78
N SER A 187 25.44 -0.79 -25.03
CA SER A 187 24.01 -0.90 -25.34
C SER A 187 23.57 -2.36 -25.20
N GLN A 188 22.30 -2.55 -24.85
CA GLN A 188 21.69 -3.87 -24.73
C GLN A 188 21.35 -4.51 -26.08
N TYR A 189 21.19 -3.70 -27.14
CA TYR A 189 20.83 -4.16 -28.48
C TYR A 189 22.03 -4.19 -29.45
N GLN A 190 23.13 -3.52 -29.11
CA GLN A 190 24.33 -3.47 -29.96
C GLN A 190 25.41 -4.49 -29.55
N PRO A 191 26.08 -5.14 -30.52
CA PRO A 191 27.20 -6.03 -30.20
C PRO A 191 28.38 -5.26 -29.61
N LEU A 192 29.18 -5.93 -28.78
CA LEU A 192 30.42 -5.36 -28.24
C LEU A 192 31.41 -4.94 -29.35
N LYS A 193 32.16 -3.87 -29.10
CA LYS A 193 33.15 -3.29 -30.03
C LYS A 193 34.23 -4.33 -30.39
N ARG A 194 34.63 -4.41 -31.67
CA ARG A 194 35.70 -5.31 -32.15
C ARG A 194 37.09 -4.68 -32.04
N LYS A 195 38.09 -5.51 -31.74
CA LYS A 195 39.51 -5.17 -31.78
C LYS A 195 40.02 -5.07 -33.23
N PRO A 196 41.19 -4.45 -33.48
CA PRO A 196 41.74 -4.31 -34.84
C PRO A 196 42.03 -5.65 -35.54
N ASP A 197 42.23 -6.72 -34.77
CA ASP A 197 42.43 -8.09 -35.26
C ASP A 197 41.11 -8.83 -35.60
N GLY A 198 39.96 -8.16 -35.47
CA GLY A 198 38.63 -8.70 -35.75
C GLY A 198 37.98 -9.47 -34.60
N THR A 199 38.69 -9.70 -33.48
CA THR A 199 38.13 -10.36 -32.29
C THR A 199 37.17 -9.42 -31.54
N ILE A 200 36.20 -9.99 -30.83
CA ILE A 200 35.25 -9.21 -30.02
C ILE A 200 35.98 -8.70 -28.76
N GLY A 201 35.93 -7.40 -28.52
CA GLY A 201 36.47 -6.78 -27.31
C GLY A 201 35.64 -7.15 -26.08
N ASP A 202 36.25 -7.06 -24.90
CA ASP A 202 35.50 -7.21 -23.66
C ASP A 202 34.53 -6.03 -23.43
N LEU A 203 33.78 -6.09 -22.34
CA LEU A 203 32.82 -5.06 -21.94
C LEU A 203 33.45 -3.65 -21.82
N PHE A 204 34.76 -3.56 -21.56
CA PHE A 204 35.46 -2.29 -21.31
C PHE A 204 36.17 -1.75 -22.55
N TYR A 205 36.40 -2.59 -23.56
CA TYR A 205 37.18 -2.22 -24.73
C TYR A 205 36.55 -1.05 -25.52
N GLY A 206 37.39 -0.08 -25.90
CA GLY A 206 37.00 1.06 -26.73
C GLY A 206 36.16 2.13 -26.03
N ARG A 207 36.24 2.22 -24.69
CA ARG A 207 35.52 3.19 -23.85
C ARG A 207 36.47 4.19 -23.20
N GLN A 208 35.93 5.33 -22.77
CA GLN A 208 36.65 6.37 -22.04
C GLN A 208 37.11 5.86 -20.67
N ARG A 209 38.17 6.48 -20.14
CA ARG A 209 38.77 6.06 -18.86
C ARG A 209 37.80 6.23 -17.71
N GLU A 210 37.05 7.32 -17.73
CA GLU A 210 36.01 7.65 -16.77
C GLU A 210 34.90 6.61 -16.79
N THR A 211 34.39 6.27 -17.98
CA THR A 211 33.37 5.23 -18.18
C THR A 211 33.85 3.89 -17.63
N VAL A 212 35.07 3.46 -17.99
CA VAL A 212 35.63 2.18 -17.53
C VAL A 212 35.81 2.14 -16.01
N ALA A 213 36.23 3.24 -15.39
CA ALA A 213 36.36 3.35 -13.93
C ALA A 213 35.00 3.17 -13.24
N VAL A 214 33.96 3.85 -13.73
CA VAL A 214 32.60 3.74 -13.20
C VAL A 214 32.02 2.35 -13.43
N MET A 215 32.17 1.76 -14.63
CA MET A 215 31.69 0.39 -14.91
C MET A 215 32.31 -0.63 -13.96
N LYS A 216 33.63 -0.57 -13.73
CA LYS A 216 34.32 -1.45 -12.78
C LYS A 216 33.81 -1.26 -11.36
N TRP A 217 33.55 -0.02 -10.96
CA TRP A 217 33.01 0.30 -9.64
C TRP A 217 31.60 -0.27 -9.44
N ILE A 218 30.72 -0.11 -10.44
CA ILE A 218 29.35 -0.66 -10.45
C ILE A 218 29.36 -2.17 -10.24
N LEU A 219 30.14 -2.87 -11.06
CA LEU A 219 30.22 -4.33 -11.04
C LEU A 219 30.87 -4.87 -9.76
N LYS A 220 31.70 -4.06 -9.10
CA LYS A 220 32.39 -4.45 -7.87
C LYS A 220 31.53 -4.26 -6.63
N GLU A 221 30.87 -3.11 -6.49
CA GLU A 221 30.32 -2.70 -5.20
C GLU A 221 28.90 -3.24 -4.93
N ASN A 222 28.22 -3.89 -5.88
CA ASN A 222 26.88 -4.49 -5.68
C ASN A 222 25.85 -3.50 -5.09
N PHE A 223 25.69 -2.35 -5.76
CA PHE A 223 24.68 -1.37 -5.36
C PHE A 223 23.26 -1.92 -5.51
N VAL A 224 22.38 -1.48 -4.62
CA VAL A 224 20.94 -1.83 -4.62
C VAL A 224 20.15 -0.76 -5.36
N LEU A 225 20.41 0.51 -5.04
CA LEU A 225 19.72 1.66 -5.61
C LEU A 225 20.75 2.74 -5.97
N SER A 226 20.49 3.43 -7.07
CA SER A 226 21.34 4.46 -7.63
C SER A 226 20.52 5.57 -8.25
N ALA A 227 21.09 6.77 -8.34
CA ALA A 227 20.64 7.73 -9.31
C ALA A 227 21.76 8.65 -9.81
N ASN A 228 21.55 9.15 -11.02
CA ASN A 228 22.50 9.97 -11.74
C ASN A 228 21.90 11.35 -12.06
N LEU A 229 22.65 12.41 -11.72
CA LEU A 229 22.15 13.78 -11.72
C LEU A 229 22.62 14.56 -12.96
N HIS A 230 21.64 15.09 -13.67
CA HIS A 230 21.75 15.86 -14.91
C HIS A 230 21.12 17.25 -14.77
N GLY A 231 21.24 18.05 -15.83
CA GLY A 231 20.55 19.33 -15.95
C GLY A 231 20.21 19.69 -17.40
N GLY A 232 19.31 20.67 -17.55
CA GLY A 232 18.76 21.12 -18.83
C GLY A 232 17.26 20.85 -18.94
N ALA A 233 16.73 19.95 -18.12
CA ALA A 233 15.31 19.69 -17.96
C ALA A 233 14.93 19.64 -16.46
N LEU A 234 13.67 19.35 -16.17
CA LEU A 234 13.19 19.13 -14.81
C LEU A 234 12.25 17.92 -14.77
N VAL A 235 12.83 16.73 -14.58
CA VAL A 235 12.13 15.45 -14.64
C VAL A 235 12.96 14.32 -13.99
N ALA A 236 12.30 13.34 -13.39
CA ALA A 236 12.91 12.05 -13.06
C ALA A 236 12.62 11.03 -14.19
N SER A 237 13.66 10.68 -14.94
CA SER A 237 13.62 9.71 -16.04
C SER A 237 13.96 8.30 -15.54
N TYR A 238 13.18 7.30 -15.94
CA TYR A 238 13.36 5.92 -15.50
C TYR A 238 13.47 4.92 -16.67
N PRO A 239 14.09 3.72 -16.44
CA PRO A 239 14.40 2.78 -17.51
C PRO A 239 13.19 2.21 -18.25
N TYR A 240 13.36 1.71 -19.47
CA TYR A 240 14.61 1.77 -20.25
C TYR A 240 14.82 3.12 -20.95
N ASP A 241 16.08 3.44 -21.19
CA ASP A 241 16.53 4.58 -22.00
C ASP A 241 16.60 4.24 -23.51
N GLU A 242 16.74 2.96 -23.86
CA GLU A 242 16.89 2.46 -25.24
C GLU A 242 15.73 1.53 -25.65
N THR A 243 15.25 1.65 -26.90
CA THR A 243 14.28 0.73 -27.52
C THR A 243 14.92 -0.05 -28.68
N MET A 244 14.46 -1.27 -28.94
CA MET A 244 15.00 -2.10 -30.03
C MET A 244 14.83 -1.44 -31.40
N GLU A 245 13.74 -0.69 -31.62
CA GLU A 245 13.52 0.01 -32.90
C GLU A 245 14.21 1.37 -33.01
N HIS A 246 14.78 1.90 -31.92
CA HIS A 246 15.37 3.25 -31.84
C HIS A 246 14.45 4.35 -32.40
N ARG A 247 13.17 4.33 -32.02
CA ARG A 247 12.17 5.29 -32.48
C ARG A 247 11.88 6.33 -31.42
N PHE A 248 11.72 7.59 -31.84
CA PHE A 248 11.29 8.67 -30.96
C PHE A 248 9.90 8.39 -30.39
N ASN A 249 9.71 8.75 -29.11
CA ASN A 249 8.45 8.63 -28.39
C ASN A 249 7.91 7.19 -28.28
N THR A 250 8.82 6.21 -28.24
CA THR A 250 8.49 4.81 -27.99
C THR A 250 8.79 4.47 -26.54
N TYR A 251 7.82 3.85 -25.86
CA TYR A 251 7.97 3.43 -24.47
C TYR A 251 8.85 2.18 -24.38
N GLY A 252 9.95 2.25 -23.64
CA GLY A 252 10.84 1.11 -23.37
C GLY A 252 10.52 0.49 -22.02
N GLU A 253 9.61 -0.49 -21.98
CA GLU A 253 9.18 -1.12 -20.73
C GLU A 253 10.25 -2.06 -20.18
N SER A 254 10.62 -1.87 -18.92
CA SER A 254 11.53 -2.77 -18.20
C SER A 254 10.76 -3.84 -17.40
N PRO A 255 11.34 -5.00 -17.08
CA PRO A 255 10.67 -5.99 -16.23
C PRO A 255 10.19 -5.47 -14.88
N ASP A 256 10.84 -4.43 -14.35
CA ASP A 256 10.51 -3.77 -13.07
C ASP A 256 9.88 -2.37 -13.29
N ASP A 257 9.21 -2.12 -14.42
CA ASP A 257 8.71 -0.79 -14.82
C ASP A 257 7.88 -0.10 -13.71
N SER A 258 6.98 -0.84 -13.07
CA SER A 258 6.14 -0.30 -12.00
C SER A 258 6.96 0.15 -10.78
N LEU A 259 8.01 -0.60 -10.41
CA LEU A 259 8.94 -0.21 -9.35
C LEU A 259 9.73 1.03 -9.76
N PHE A 260 10.19 1.10 -11.00
CA PHE A 260 10.94 2.25 -11.51
C PHE A 260 10.11 3.54 -11.55
N ARG A 261 8.84 3.45 -11.97
CA ARG A 261 7.87 4.56 -11.86
C ARG A 261 7.73 5.03 -10.42
N PHE A 262 7.58 4.10 -9.48
CA PHE A 262 7.49 4.42 -8.05
C PHE A 262 8.76 5.11 -7.54
N LEU A 263 9.95 4.61 -7.90
CA LEU A 263 11.23 5.22 -7.53
C LEU A 263 11.37 6.63 -8.09
N ALA A 264 10.98 6.86 -9.35
CA ALA A 264 10.96 8.19 -9.96
C ALA A 264 9.98 9.13 -9.25
N LEU A 265 8.77 8.67 -8.93
CA LEU A 265 7.79 9.43 -8.14
C LEU A 265 8.28 9.72 -6.71
N ALA A 266 9.01 8.81 -6.09
CA ALA A 266 9.57 9.01 -4.75
C ALA A 266 10.53 10.20 -4.73
N TYR A 267 11.27 10.44 -5.81
CA TYR A 267 12.06 11.67 -5.94
C TYR A 267 11.17 12.86 -6.32
N ALA A 268 10.45 12.76 -7.44
CA ALA A 268 9.71 13.87 -8.03
C ALA A 268 8.72 14.48 -7.04
N SER A 269 7.91 13.67 -6.34
CA SER A 269 6.89 14.12 -5.39
C SER A 269 7.42 14.89 -4.18
N LYS A 270 8.72 14.76 -3.87
CA LYS A 270 9.40 15.48 -2.77
C LYS A 270 10.21 16.68 -3.26
N HIS A 271 10.40 16.82 -4.57
CA HIS A 271 10.96 18.01 -5.16
C HIS A 271 9.94 19.15 -5.13
N LEU A 272 10.37 20.38 -4.81
CA LEU A 272 9.42 21.50 -4.62
C LEU A 272 8.66 21.90 -5.90
N THR A 273 9.25 21.68 -7.08
CA THR A 273 8.70 22.17 -8.36
C THR A 273 8.49 21.09 -9.43
N MET A 274 9.10 19.91 -9.30
CA MET A 274 9.08 18.86 -10.32
C MET A 274 7.67 18.24 -10.52
N PRO A 275 6.86 18.02 -9.45
CA PRO A 275 5.51 17.44 -9.59
C PRO A 275 4.54 18.25 -10.43
N LYS A 276 4.82 19.55 -10.63
CA LYS A 276 4.00 20.42 -11.49
C LYS A 276 4.01 19.95 -12.93
N GLY A 277 5.05 19.22 -13.34
CA GLY A 277 5.20 18.61 -14.65
C GLY A 277 5.41 19.57 -15.82
N GLN A 278 5.27 20.87 -15.62
CA GLN A 278 5.46 21.89 -16.66
C GLN A 278 6.68 22.75 -16.32
N ALA A 279 7.80 22.46 -16.97
CA ALA A 279 9.05 23.17 -16.78
C ALA A 279 9.92 23.09 -18.03
N CYS A 280 10.80 24.07 -18.22
CA CYS A 280 11.79 24.09 -19.30
C CYS A 280 11.22 24.00 -20.74
N GLY A 281 9.93 24.30 -20.94
CA GLY A 281 9.25 24.15 -22.23
C GLY A 281 8.74 22.73 -22.52
N GLU A 282 8.84 21.83 -21.54
CA GLU A 282 8.42 20.43 -21.64
C GLU A 282 7.25 20.13 -20.69
N ASN A 283 6.59 18.99 -20.94
CA ASN A 283 5.45 18.53 -20.16
C ASN A 283 5.63 17.06 -19.74
N PHE A 284 5.98 16.85 -18.48
CA PHE A 284 6.14 15.56 -17.82
C PHE A 284 5.10 15.43 -16.71
N PRO A 285 3.92 14.83 -16.96
CA PRO A 285 2.93 14.62 -15.92
C PRO A 285 3.54 14.02 -14.66
N GLU A 286 3.23 14.60 -13.49
CA GLU A 286 3.78 14.21 -12.18
C GLU A 286 5.31 14.34 -12.02
N GLY A 287 5.98 14.93 -13.01
CA GLY A 287 7.43 15.18 -12.98
C GLY A 287 8.28 13.96 -13.32
N ILE A 288 7.73 12.94 -13.97
CA ILE A 288 8.45 11.71 -14.34
C ILE A 288 8.31 11.39 -15.84
N THR A 289 9.23 10.60 -16.38
CA THR A 289 9.10 10.03 -17.74
C THR A 289 9.85 8.70 -17.87
N ASN A 290 9.41 7.84 -18.77
CA ASN A 290 10.25 6.74 -19.26
C ASN A 290 11.32 7.33 -20.20
N GLY A 291 12.56 6.87 -20.08
CA GLY A 291 13.70 7.42 -20.80
C GLY A 291 13.55 7.34 -22.31
N ALA A 292 13.32 6.13 -22.84
CA ALA A 292 13.15 5.90 -24.27
C ALA A 292 11.93 6.66 -24.85
N LYS A 293 10.85 6.78 -24.07
CA LYS A 293 9.68 7.58 -24.46
C LYS A 293 10.02 9.07 -24.60
N TRP A 294 10.90 9.60 -23.76
CA TRP A 294 11.32 10.99 -23.88
C TRP A 294 12.25 11.17 -25.08
N TYR A 295 13.37 10.45 -25.11
CA TYR A 295 14.24 10.30 -26.28
C TYR A 295 15.17 9.09 -26.11
N ASP A 296 15.40 8.35 -27.20
CA ASP A 296 16.23 7.14 -27.19
C ASP A 296 17.70 7.46 -26.89
N VAL A 297 18.26 6.80 -25.87
CA VAL A 297 19.65 6.93 -25.42
C VAL A 297 20.35 5.58 -25.51
N THR A 298 21.04 5.35 -26.62
CA THR A 298 21.90 4.19 -26.78
C THR A 298 23.15 4.29 -25.89
N GLY A 299 23.41 3.23 -25.11
CA GLY A 299 24.64 3.14 -24.30
C GLY A 299 24.67 4.10 -23.11
N GLY A 300 23.52 4.29 -22.45
CA GLY A 300 23.38 5.07 -21.21
C GLY A 300 23.81 4.31 -19.95
N MET A 301 24.20 5.07 -18.91
CA MET A 301 24.61 4.49 -17.62
C MET A 301 23.43 3.85 -16.86
N GLN A 302 22.25 4.44 -16.99
CA GLN A 302 21.02 4.00 -16.32
C GLN A 302 20.66 2.56 -16.69
N ASP A 303 20.58 2.26 -17.99
CA ASP A 303 20.33 0.90 -18.48
C ASP A 303 21.46 -0.06 -18.11
N PHE A 304 22.73 0.40 -18.16
CA PHE A 304 23.87 -0.43 -17.79
C PHE A 304 23.80 -0.93 -16.34
N ASN A 305 23.41 -0.06 -15.40
CA ASN A 305 23.26 -0.43 -13.99
C ASN A 305 22.25 -1.57 -13.82
N TYR A 306 21.08 -1.43 -14.44
CA TYR A 306 20.00 -2.40 -14.29
C TYR A 306 20.31 -3.71 -15.02
N ILE A 307 20.92 -3.67 -16.20
CA ILE A 307 21.15 -4.88 -17.01
C ILE A 307 22.35 -5.70 -16.52
N HIS A 308 23.42 -5.02 -16.08
CA HIS A 308 24.71 -5.67 -15.79
C HIS A 308 25.03 -5.77 -14.29
N SER A 309 24.18 -5.25 -13.40
CA SER A 309 24.39 -5.31 -11.96
C SER A 309 23.07 -5.47 -11.20
N ASN A 310 23.12 -5.48 -9.86
CA ASN A 310 21.92 -5.50 -9.01
C ASN A 310 21.29 -4.10 -8.80
N ALA A 311 21.86 -3.06 -9.42
CA ALA A 311 21.54 -1.68 -9.09
C ALA A 311 20.37 -1.15 -9.93
N PHE A 312 19.32 -0.70 -9.24
CA PHE A 312 18.22 0.04 -9.86
C PHE A 312 18.65 1.50 -9.96
N GLU A 313 18.79 2.03 -11.18
CA GLU A 313 19.20 3.43 -11.41
C GLU A 313 18.10 4.21 -12.12
N ILE A 314 17.89 5.47 -11.72
CA ILE A 314 17.12 6.47 -12.49
C ILE A 314 18.00 7.69 -12.79
N THR A 315 17.64 8.43 -13.83
CA THR A 315 18.25 9.71 -14.18
C THR A 315 17.39 10.86 -13.67
N ILE A 316 17.99 11.85 -13.02
CA ILE A 316 17.27 13.00 -12.47
C ILE A 316 17.81 14.29 -13.09
N GLU A 317 16.94 15.00 -13.77
CA GLU A 317 17.18 16.32 -14.33
C GLU A 317 16.74 17.37 -13.31
N LEU A 318 17.70 18.09 -12.72
CA LEU A 318 17.46 18.91 -11.53
C LEU A 318 16.98 20.33 -11.83
N SER A 319 17.35 20.89 -13.00
CA SER A 319 17.16 22.30 -13.29
C SER A 319 17.17 22.59 -14.79
N CYS A 320 16.34 23.55 -15.22
CA CYS A 320 16.33 23.99 -16.63
C CYS A 320 17.66 24.62 -17.08
N CYS A 321 18.38 25.26 -16.16
CA CYS A 321 19.69 25.84 -16.45
C CYS A 321 20.77 24.83 -16.10
N LYS A 322 21.63 24.49 -17.06
CA LYS A 322 22.73 23.53 -16.87
C LYS A 322 23.83 24.05 -15.95
N TYR A 323 24.16 25.34 -16.09
CA TYR A 323 25.14 26.04 -15.26
C TYR A 323 24.59 27.36 -14.71
N LEU A 324 23.97 27.29 -13.53
CA LEU A 324 23.39 28.45 -12.84
C LEU A 324 24.45 29.45 -12.39
N SER A 325 24.11 30.73 -12.31
CA SER A 325 24.97 31.71 -11.63
C SER A 325 24.82 31.61 -10.12
N SER A 326 25.95 31.54 -9.41
CA SER A 326 26.03 31.51 -7.95
C SER A 326 25.74 32.87 -7.29
N GLN A 327 25.89 33.98 -8.02
CA GLN A 327 25.81 35.35 -7.49
C GLN A 327 24.41 35.75 -6.99
N ASN A 328 23.36 35.00 -7.32
CA ASN A 328 21.95 35.34 -7.02
C ASN A 328 21.24 34.28 -6.15
N GLY A 329 21.98 33.47 -5.39
CA GLY A 329 21.37 32.45 -4.53
C GLY A 329 20.83 31.23 -5.30
N GLY A 330 21.31 31.01 -6.54
CA GLY A 330 20.76 29.99 -7.44
C GLY A 330 20.98 28.57 -6.94
N LEU A 331 22.17 28.28 -6.40
CA LEU A 331 22.52 26.96 -5.87
C LEU A 331 21.80 26.66 -4.55
N GLU A 332 21.61 27.67 -3.70
CA GLU A 332 20.86 27.58 -2.45
C GLU A 332 19.38 27.27 -2.71
N LYS A 333 18.80 27.90 -3.74
CA LYS A 333 17.45 27.59 -4.19
C LYS A 333 17.33 26.16 -4.70
N GLU A 334 18.29 25.68 -5.51
CA GLU A 334 18.26 24.29 -5.97
C GLU A 334 18.49 23.30 -4.82
N TRP A 335 19.28 23.67 -3.80
CA TRP A 335 19.37 22.88 -2.59
C TRP A 335 18.03 22.76 -1.88
N ASP A 336 17.31 23.86 -1.70
CA ASP A 336 15.97 23.84 -1.09
C ASP A 336 14.98 23.01 -1.92
N ASN A 337 15.06 23.09 -3.25
CA ASN A 337 14.23 22.29 -4.15
C ASN A 337 14.48 20.78 -3.99
N ASN A 338 15.73 20.37 -3.79
CA ASN A 338 16.18 18.99 -3.91
C ASN A 338 16.46 18.27 -2.59
N ARG A 339 16.75 18.98 -1.49
CA ARG A 339 17.22 18.37 -0.23
C ARG A 339 16.31 17.25 0.27
N GLU A 340 15.01 17.50 0.35
CA GLU A 340 14.05 16.49 0.83
C GLU A 340 13.92 15.30 -0.12
N ALA A 341 13.99 15.54 -1.43
CA ALA A 341 13.94 14.50 -2.46
C ALA A 341 15.19 13.61 -2.43
N LEU A 342 16.38 14.21 -2.27
CA LEU A 342 17.66 13.50 -2.15
C LEU A 342 17.67 12.55 -0.94
N LEU A 343 17.20 13.02 0.22
CA LEU A 343 17.11 12.18 1.41
C LEU A 343 16.05 11.08 1.24
N ASN A 344 14.87 11.43 0.72
CA ASN A 344 13.77 10.48 0.51
C ASN A 344 14.14 9.34 -0.45
N TYR A 345 14.87 9.66 -1.51
CA TYR A 345 15.28 8.65 -2.49
C TYR A 345 16.28 7.64 -1.93
N MET A 346 17.22 8.07 -1.08
CA MET A 346 18.12 7.13 -0.37
C MET A 346 17.36 6.17 0.55
N GLU A 347 16.26 6.60 1.15
CA GLU A 347 15.41 5.77 2.00
C GLU A 347 14.76 4.62 1.22
N MET A 348 14.53 4.78 -0.08
CA MET A 348 13.94 3.75 -0.94
C MET A 348 14.85 2.53 -1.15
N SER A 349 16.14 2.62 -0.80
CA SER A 349 17.07 1.48 -0.83
C SER A 349 16.69 0.34 0.13
N HIS A 350 15.74 0.59 1.04
CA HIS A 350 15.25 -0.38 2.03
C HIS A 350 13.97 -1.12 1.60
N LEU A 351 13.44 -0.88 0.40
CA LEU A 351 12.24 -1.55 -0.09
C LEU A 351 12.49 -3.03 -0.43
N GLY A 352 11.39 -3.78 -0.50
CA GLY A 352 11.39 -5.18 -0.92
C GLY A 352 12.00 -6.15 0.09
N ILE A 353 12.66 -7.19 -0.42
CA ILE A 353 13.17 -8.30 0.38
C ILE A 353 14.69 -8.32 0.43
N LYS A 354 15.26 -8.70 1.57
CA LYS A 354 16.70 -8.91 1.74
C LYS A 354 16.97 -10.03 2.73
N GLY A 355 18.11 -10.70 2.60
CA GLY A 355 18.46 -11.82 3.46
C GLY A 355 19.77 -12.48 3.03
N PHE A 356 20.01 -13.69 3.53
CA PHE A 356 21.19 -14.49 3.20
C PHE A 356 20.82 -15.78 2.50
N ILE A 357 21.59 -16.16 1.48
CA ILE A 357 21.57 -17.49 0.88
C ILE A 357 22.70 -18.30 1.50
N ARG A 358 22.36 -19.43 2.12
CA ARG A 358 23.31 -20.32 2.80
C ARG A 358 23.06 -21.77 2.42
N ASP A 359 24.12 -22.55 2.41
CA ASP A 359 24.03 -24.00 2.30
C ASP A 359 23.27 -24.58 3.50
N SER A 360 22.33 -25.48 3.25
CA SER A 360 21.45 -26.03 4.29
C SER A 360 22.18 -26.92 5.29
N HIS A 361 23.29 -27.55 4.89
CA HIS A 361 24.07 -28.46 5.72
C HIS A 361 25.29 -27.76 6.32
N ALA A 362 26.12 -27.14 5.48
CA ALA A 362 27.36 -26.48 5.88
C ALA A 362 27.13 -25.11 6.52
N ARG A 363 25.94 -24.51 6.34
CA ARG A 363 25.59 -23.16 6.83
C ARG A 363 26.49 -22.04 6.29
N THR A 364 27.31 -22.33 5.29
CA THR A 364 28.20 -21.38 4.62
C THR A 364 27.44 -20.51 3.64
N ALA A 365 27.88 -19.28 3.45
CA ALA A 365 27.34 -18.35 2.47
C ALA A 365 27.45 -18.88 1.03
N ILE A 366 26.42 -18.63 0.21
CA ILE A 366 26.43 -18.93 -1.23
C ILE A 366 26.44 -17.61 -2.00
N SER A 367 27.55 -17.34 -2.66
CA SER A 367 27.74 -16.17 -3.53
C SER A 367 27.23 -16.44 -4.95
N GLY A 368 26.69 -15.42 -5.61
CA GLY A 368 26.27 -15.47 -7.01
C GLY A 368 24.98 -16.24 -7.28
N ALA A 369 24.25 -16.67 -6.23
CA ALA A 369 22.96 -17.31 -6.36
C ALA A 369 21.97 -16.36 -7.05
N LEU A 370 21.13 -16.89 -7.94
CA LEU A 370 20.09 -16.13 -8.65
C LEU A 370 18.82 -16.06 -7.80
N ILE A 371 18.32 -14.85 -7.56
CA ILE A 371 17.05 -14.59 -6.88
C ILE A 371 16.09 -14.04 -7.92
N GLN A 372 15.08 -14.85 -8.25
CA GLN A 372 14.08 -14.58 -9.28
C GLN A 372 12.70 -14.47 -8.63
N ILE A 373 11.96 -13.42 -8.97
CA ILE A 373 10.57 -13.25 -8.56
C ILE A 373 9.68 -13.79 -9.67
N GLU A 374 8.71 -14.62 -9.32
CA GLU A 374 7.74 -15.12 -10.31
C GLU A 374 7.00 -13.94 -10.95
N GLY A 375 6.95 -13.91 -12.28
CA GLY A 375 6.33 -12.81 -13.04
C GLY A 375 7.24 -11.61 -13.37
N ILE A 376 8.43 -11.45 -12.78
CA ILE A 376 9.34 -10.33 -13.07
C ILE A 376 10.63 -10.82 -13.72
N LEU A 377 10.80 -10.66 -15.03
CA LEU A 377 11.95 -11.18 -15.81
C LEU A 377 13.29 -10.44 -15.58
N HIS A 378 13.67 -10.22 -14.32
CA HIS A 378 14.94 -9.64 -13.93
C HIS A 378 15.40 -10.19 -12.57
N PRO A 379 16.33 -11.18 -12.55
CA PRO A 379 16.88 -11.71 -11.33
C PRO A 379 18.04 -10.87 -10.79
N VAL A 380 18.17 -10.82 -9.46
CA VAL A 380 19.35 -10.25 -8.77
C VAL A 380 20.24 -11.37 -8.24
N ARG A 381 21.49 -11.04 -7.87
CA ARG A 381 22.47 -12.03 -7.38
C ARG A 381 22.88 -11.80 -5.93
N SER A 382 23.13 -12.88 -5.19
CA SER A 382 23.75 -12.77 -3.86
C SER A 382 25.23 -12.38 -3.95
N VAL A 383 25.73 -11.66 -2.95
CA VAL A 383 27.15 -11.25 -2.84
C VAL A 383 27.98 -12.29 -2.07
N LEU A 384 29.29 -12.04 -1.88
CA LEU A 384 30.22 -12.99 -1.25
C LEU A 384 29.76 -13.51 0.13
N SER A 385 29.13 -12.65 0.94
CA SER A 385 28.57 -13.02 2.24
C SER A 385 27.27 -13.83 2.16
N GLY A 386 26.79 -14.12 0.95
CA GLY A 386 25.48 -14.70 0.69
C GLY A 386 24.33 -13.70 0.81
N ALA A 387 24.61 -12.45 1.21
CA ALA A 387 23.59 -11.41 1.31
C ALA A 387 22.98 -11.08 -0.06
N TYR A 388 21.70 -10.76 -0.08
CA TYR A 388 21.00 -10.28 -1.27
C TYR A 388 19.98 -9.19 -0.91
N TRP A 389 19.64 -8.36 -1.89
CA TRP A 389 18.59 -7.35 -1.82
C TRP A 389 17.81 -7.38 -3.12
N ARG A 390 16.49 -7.41 -3.03
CA ARG A 390 15.58 -7.31 -4.17
C ARG A 390 14.56 -6.25 -3.86
N LEU A 391 14.71 -5.07 -4.47
CA LEU A 391 13.71 -4.01 -4.37
C LEU A 391 12.39 -4.50 -4.97
N LEU A 392 11.29 -4.20 -4.29
CA LEU A 392 9.91 -4.49 -4.69
C LEU A 392 9.03 -3.34 -4.20
N LEU A 393 7.87 -3.14 -4.84
CA LEU A 393 6.91 -2.15 -4.40
C LEU A 393 6.43 -2.45 -2.97
N PRO A 394 6.27 -1.44 -2.09
CA PRO A 394 5.63 -1.65 -0.81
C PRO A 394 4.14 -1.98 -1.02
N GLU A 395 3.59 -2.88 -0.20
CA GLU A 395 2.14 -3.09 -0.18
C GLU A 395 1.45 -1.78 0.21
N LEU A 396 0.39 -1.39 -0.51
CA LEU A 396 -0.26 -0.08 -0.34
C LEU A 396 -0.77 0.15 1.11
N ASN A 397 -1.18 -0.91 1.80
CA ASN A 397 -1.55 -0.88 3.22
C ASN A 397 -0.38 -0.49 4.14
N GLN A 398 0.85 -0.91 3.81
CA GLN A 398 2.05 -0.54 4.57
C GLN A 398 2.46 0.92 4.33
N GLN A 399 2.12 1.47 3.17
CA GLN A 399 2.41 2.87 2.83
C GLN A 399 1.43 3.84 3.49
N TYR A 400 0.16 3.44 3.66
CA TYR A 400 -0.91 4.27 4.23
C TYR A 400 -1.59 3.63 5.47
N PRO A 401 -0.83 3.20 6.49
CA PRO A 401 -1.37 2.40 7.60
C PRO A 401 -2.35 3.17 8.50
N ASN A 402 -2.31 4.50 8.47
CA ASN A 402 -3.21 5.34 9.27
C ASN A 402 -4.61 5.45 8.65
N ILE A 403 -4.76 5.16 7.36
CA ILE A 403 -6.04 5.28 6.66
C ILE A 403 -6.50 3.99 6.00
N THR A 404 -5.72 2.91 6.15
CA THR A 404 -6.05 1.62 5.54
C THR A 404 -5.98 0.48 6.54
N SER A 405 -6.80 -0.54 6.33
CA SER A 405 -6.70 -1.82 7.03
C SER A 405 -7.12 -2.94 6.10
N ILE A 406 -6.26 -3.94 5.92
CA ILE A 406 -6.56 -5.14 5.12
C ILE A 406 -7.00 -6.30 6.01
N TYR A 407 -8.02 -7.04 5.59
CA TYR A 407 -8.47 -8.25 6.25
C TYR A 407 -9.08 -9.22 5.23
N SER A 408 -9.16 -10.50 5.60
CA SER A 408 -9.79 -11.54 4.81
C SER A 408 -11.15 -11.87 5.43
N ILE A 409 -12.21 -11.93 4.62
CA ILE A 409 -13.56 -12.32 5.09
C ILE A 409 -13.77 -13.83 5.10
N GLY A 410 -12.83 -14.59 4.54
CA GLY A 410 -12.94 -16.03 4.36
C GLY A 410 -11.99 -16.51 3.27
N LYS A 411 -12.14 -17.77 2.88
CA LYS A 411 -11.33 -18.37 1.83
C LYS A 411 -12.22 -18.94 0.73
N SER A 412 -11.74 -18.89 -0.50
CA SER A 412 -12.34 -19.56 -1.65
C SER A 412 -12.25 -21.09 -1.54
N VAL A 413 -12.83 -21.80 -2.50
CA VAL A 413 -12.74 -23.25 -2.63
C VAL A 413 -11.27 -23.72 -2.66
N GLU A 414 -10.43 -23.07 -3.47
CA GLU A 414 -8.99 -23.35 -3.59
C GLU A 414 -8.12 -22.67 -2.52
N LYS A 415 -8.74 -22.22 -1.42
CA LYS A 415 -8.06 -21.66 -0.23
C LYS A 415 -7.39 -20.30 -0.43
N ARG A 416 -7.75 -19.55 -1.48
CA ARG A 416 -7.32 -18.15 -1.64
C ARG A 416 -8.10 -17.25 -0.69
N ASP A 417 -7.44 -16.27 -0.11
CA ASP A 417 -8.09 -15.31 0.78
C ASP A 417 -9.02 -14.36 -0.01
N LEU A 418 -10.18 -14.08 0.59
CA LEU A 418 -11.15 -13.12 0.07
C LEU A 418 -10.85 -11.75 0.71
N TRP A 419 -9.90 -11.05 0.11
CA TRP A 419 -9.34 -9.82 0.66
C TRP A 419 -10.30 -8.64 0.54
N VAL A 420 -10.37 -7.87 1.63
CA VAL A 420 -11.04 -6.57 1.72
C VAL A 420 -10.07 -5.56 2.30
N ILE A 421 -10.03 -4.36 1.72
CA ILE A 421 -9.35 -3.22 2.31
C ILE A 421 -10.37 -2.18 2.77
N ILE A 422 -10.18 -1.69 4.00
CA ILE A 422 -10.91 -0.55 4.56
C ILE A 422 -10.13 0.71 4.25
N ILE A 423 -10.81 1.78 3.86
CA ILE A 423 -10.27 3.12 3.73
C ILE A 423 -11.15 4.09 4.54
N SER A 424 -10.58 4.69 5.57
CA SER A 424 -11.21 5.64 6.51
C SER A 424 -10.09 6.31 7.33
N ASP A 425 -10.31 7.48 7.93
CA ASP A 425 -9.36 8.06 8.89
C ASP A 425 -9.31 7.31 10.24
N GLN A 426 -10.27 6.43 10.52
CA GLN A 426 -10.28 5.45 11.62
C GLN A 426 -10.52 4.02 11.10
N PRO A 427 -9.58 3.41 10.34
CA PRO A 427 -9.85 2.18 9.59
C PRO A 427 -10.15 0.95 10.47
N LEU A 428 -9.79 0.97 11.76
CA LEU A 428 -9.93 -0.17 12.67
C LEU A 428 -11.27 -0.25 13.42
N VAL A 429 -12.06 0.82 13.44
CA VAL A 429 -13.30 0.90 14.24
C VAL A 429 -14.43 1.54 13.45
N HIS A 430 -15.67 1.13 13.74
CA HIS A 430 -16.86 1.87 13.31
C HIS A 430 -17.03 3.11 14.19
N GLU A 431 -17.24 4.26 13.59
CA GLU A 431 -17.57 5.49 14.31
C GLU A 431 -19.09 5.75 14.29
N ALA A 432 -19.65 6.03 15.47
CA ALA A 432 -21.10 6.23 15.60
C ALA A 432 -21.58 7.40 14.73
N GLY A 433 -22.49 7.13 13.79
CA GLY A 433 -22.98 8.13 12.83
C GLY A 433 -22.13 8.33 11.58
N GLU A 434 -21.05 7.55 11.41
CA GLU A 434 -20.33 7.37 10.16
C GLU A 434 -20.97 6.23 9.33
N PRO A 435 -21.41 6.48 8.09
CA PRO A 435 -21.98 5.43 7.26
C PRO A 435 -20.90 4.49 6.70
N GLU A 436 -21.23 3.19 6.62
CA GLU A 436 -20.37 2.21 5.95
C GLU A 436 -20.87 1.92 4.52
N VAL A 437 -19.93 1.92 3.56
CA VAL A 437 -20.19 1.56 2.16
C VAL A 437 -19.28 0.42 1.73
N ARG A 438 -19.71 -0.34 0.71
CA ARG A 438 -18.80 -1.30 0.08
C ARG A 438 -18.89 -1.38 -1.44
N TYR A 439 -17.75 -1.73 -2.03
CA TYR A 439 -17.67 -2.20 -3.41
C TYR A 439 -17.22 -3.65 -3.44
N VAL A 440 -17.82 -4.43 -4.34
CA VAL A 440 -17.44 -5.83 -4.62
C VAL A 440 -17.21 -5.97 -6.12
N GLY A 441 -16.04 -6.42 -6.52
CA GLY A 441 -15.72 -6.73 -7.92
C GLY A 441 -15.61 -8.22 -8.16
N ASN A 442 -15.76 -8.61 -9.43
CA ASN A 442 -15.29 -9.90 -9.93
C ASN A 442 -15.87 -11.09 -9.13
N ILE A 443 -17.18 -11.04 -8.88
CA ILE A 443 -17.98 -12.20 -8.43
C ILE A 443 -18.07 -13.27 -9.52
N HIS A 444 -18.04 -12.86 -10.78
CA HIS A 444 -17.68 -13.74 -11.89
C HIS A 444 -16.20 -13.50 -12.24
N GLY A 445 -15.41 -14.57 -12.25
CA GLY A 445 -13.96 -14.46 -12.43
C GLY A 445 -13.54 -13.96 -13.82
N ASP A 446 -14.37 -14.19 -14.84
CA ASP A 446 -14.17 -13.73 -16.23
C ASP A 446 -14.50 -12.23 -16.42
N GLU A 447 -15.09 -11.56 -15.44
CA GLU A 447 -15.47 -10.14 -15.48
C GLU A 447 -14.42 -9.32 -14.72
N SER A 448 -13.29 -9.05 -15.37
CA SER A 448 -12.05 -8.56 -14.73
C SER A 448 -11.98 -7.04 -14.56
N VAL A 449 -12.70 -6.27 -15.36
CA VAL A 449 -12.63 -4.80 -15.32
C VAL A 449 -12.98 -4.25 -13.93
N GLY A 450 -13.99 -4.83 -13.26
CA GLY A 450 -14.40 -4.43 -11.91
C GLY A 450 -13.28 -4.59 -10.90
N ARG A 451 -12.53 -5.69 -10.97
CA ARG A 451 -11.38 -5.97 -10.10
C ARG A 451 -10.31 -4.90 -10.25
N GLU A 452 -9.88 -4.64 -11.47
CA GLU A 452 -8.79 -3.70 -11.75
C GLU A 452 -9.18 -2.25 -11.46
N CYS A 453 -10.43 -1.87 -11.76
CA CYS A 453 -10.96 -0.55 -11.39
C CYS A 453 -10.98 -0.35 -9.87
N LEU A 454 -11.32 -1.37 -9.08
CA LEU A 454 -11.30 -1.27 -7.62
C LEU A 454 -9.88 -1.20 -7.05
N ILE A 455 -8.91 -1.92 -7.62
CA ILE A 455 -7.49 -1.79 -7.24
C ILE A 455 -6.99 -0.37 -7.50
N ARG A 456 -7.28 0.20 -8.67
CA ARG A 456 -6.94 1.59 -9.00
C ARG A 456 -7.69 2.59 -8.13
N PHE A 457 -8.92 2.28 -7.72
CA PHE A 457 -9.70 3.12 -6.81
C PHE A 457 -9.08 3.19 -5.42
N ILE A 458 -8.60 2.06 -4.90
CA ILE A 458 -7.86 1.98 -3.64
C ILE A 458 -6.62 2.88 -3.70
N GLU A 459 -5.82 2.74 -4.76
CA GLU A 459 -4.63 3.58 -4.96
C GLU A 459 -4.99 5.06 -5.05
N TYR A 460 -6.00 5.40 -5.86
CA TYR A 460 -6.45 6.78 -6.03
C TYR A 460 -6.85 7.43 -4.71
N LEU A 461 -7.66 6.75 -3.90
CA LEU A 461 -8.11 7.26 -2.60
C LEU A 461 -6.91 7.49 -1.66
N CYS A 462 -5.99 6.54 -1.55
CA CYS A 462 -4.84 6.65 -0.67
C CYS A 462 -3.85 7.75 -1.10
N VAL A 463 -3.51 7.79 -2.39
CA VAL A 463 -2.56 8.76 -2.95
C VAL A 463 -3.08 10.20 -2.86
N ASN A 464 -4.41 10.39 -2.93
CA ASN A 464 -5.04 11.71 -2.94
C ASN A 464 -5.53 12.17 -1.56
N TYR A 465 -5.47 11.32 -0.52
CA TYR A 465 -5.78 11.73 0.84
C TYR A 465 -4.86 12.89 1.29
N ARG A 466 -5.46 13.96 1.81
CA ARG A 466 -4.82 15.26 2.16
C ARG A 466 -4.19 16.04 1.01
N LYS A 467 -4.34 15.59 -0.23
CA LYS A 467 -3.97 16.34 -1.44
C LYS A 467 -5.19 16.87 -2.19
N ASN A 468 -6.29 16.14 -2.14
CA ASN A 468 -7.57 16.50 -2.74
C ASN A 468 -8.63 16.65 -1.65
N ASP A 469 -9.22 17.84 -1.53
CA ASP A 469 -10.20 18.16 -0.48
C ASP A 469 -11.44 17.28 -0.53
N TYR A 470 -11.89 16.89 -1.73
CA TYR A 470 -13.07 16.05 -1.90
C TYR A 470 -12.80 14.61 -1.44
N VAL A 471 -11.67 14.02 -1.87
CA VAL A 471 -11.24 12.69 -1.39
C VAL A 471 -10.98 12.69 0.11
N THR A 472 -10.38 13.75 0.65
CA THR A 472 -10.12 13.87 2.09
C THR A 472 -11.41 13.87 2.88
N LYS A 473 -12.39 14.70 2.49
CA LYS A 473 -13.72 14.71 3.13
C LYS A 473 -14.44 13.38 3.03
N LEU A 474 -14.29 12.68 1.91
CA LEU A 474 -14.90 11.36 1.74
C LEU A 474 -14.33 10.36 2.74
N ILE A 475 -13.01 10.29 2.87
CA ILE A 475 -12.30 9.36 3.77
C ILE A 475 -12.51 9.72 5.25
N ASP A 476 -12.63 11.02 5.57
CA ASP A 476 -12.84 11.50 6.95
C ASP A 476 -14.31 11.37 7.44
N ASN A 477 -15.26 10.93 6.59
CA ASN A 477 -16.70 10.92 6.93
C ASN A 477 -17.45 9.66 6.49
N ILE A 478 -16.76 8.70 5.87
CA ILE A 478 -17.36 7.47 5.35
C ILE A 478 -16.34 6.36 5.50
N ARG A 479 -16.80 5.21 6.00
CA ARG A 479 -15.98 4.00 6.08
C ARG A 479 -16.16 3.15 4.83
N ILE A 480 -15.13 3.11 3.98
CA ILE A 480 -15.19 2.50 2.66
C ILE A 480 -14.56 1.11 2.68
N HIS A 481 -15.31 0.07 2.33
CA HIS A 481 -14.81 -1.30 2.26
C HIS A 481 -14.73 -1.74 0.79
N ILE A 482 -13.56 -2.18 0.32
CA ILE A 482 -13.37 -2.55 -1.09
C ILE A 482 -12.88 -3.99 -1.17
N MET A 483 -13.67 -4.83 -1.86
CA MET A 483 -13.33 -6.20 -2.25
C MET A 483 -13.05 -6.24 -3.76
N PRO A 484 -11.79 -6.28 -4.21
CA PRO A 484 -11.50 -6.34 -5.64
C PRO A 484 -11.98 -7.63 -6.32
N THR A 485 -11.95 -8.76 -5.60
CA THR A 485 -12.33 -10.06 -6.15
C THR A 485 -13.09 -10.89 -5.11
N MET A 486 -14.30 -11.32 -5.48
CA MET A 486 -15.08 -12.29 -4.72
C MET A 486 -14.89 -13.72 -5.25
N ASN A 487 -14.51 -13.88 -6.53
CA ASN A 487 -14.21 -15.17 -7.14
C ASN A 487 -12.76 -15.24 -7.65
N PRO A 488 -11.76 -15.29 -6.75
CA PRO A 488 -10.36 -15.36 -7.15
C PRO A 488 -10.04 -16.67 -7.89
N ASP A 489 -10.77 -17.75 -7.64
CA ASP A 489 -10.53 -19.05 -8.28
C ASP A 489 -10.95 -19.03 -9.76
N GLY A 490 -12.13 -18.48 -10.05
CA GLY A 490 -12.59 -18.29 -11.43
C GLY A 490 -11.69 -17.32 -12.20
N PHE A 491 -11.19 -16.26 -11.56
CA PHE A 491 -10.26 -15.33 -12.18
C PHE A 491 -8.94 -16.02 -12.59
N GLU A 492 -8.33 -16.77 -11.67
CA GLU A 492 -7.09 -17.51 -11.95
C GLU A 492 -7.27 -18.57 -13.04
N TYR A 493 -8.47 -19.17 -13.13
CA TYR A 493 -8.80 -20.06 -14.24
C TYR A 493 -8.75 -19.32 -15.57
N GLU A 494 -9.46 -18.18 -15.71
CA GLU A 494 -9.52 -17.44 -16.99
C GLU A 494 -8.16 -16.83 -17.36
N TYR A 495 -7.41 -16.35 -16.37
CA TYR A 495 -6.08 -15.78 -16.57
C TYR A 495 -5.10 -16.77 -17.21
N LYS A 496 -5.21 -18.07 -16.91
CA LYS A 496 -4.32 -19.11 -17.46
C LYS A 496 -4.66 -19.54 -18.89
N GLN A 497 -5.80 -19.13 -19.43
CA GLN A 497 -6.26 -19.57 -20.75
C GLN A 497 -5.65 -18.72 -21.86
N ALA A 498 -5.29 -19.35 -22.99
CA ALA A 498 -4.85 -18.63 -24.17
C ALA A 498 -5.97 -17.69 -24.68
N ASN A 499 -5.67 -16.39 -24.74
CA ASN A 499 -6.57 -15.30 -25.17
C ASN A 499 -7.71 -14.93 -24.21
N HIS A 500 -7.74 -15.42 -22.96
CA HIS A 500 -8.65 -14.94 -21.89
C HIS A 500 -10.16 -14.85 -22.24
N ALA A 501 -10.63 -15.66 -23.19
CA ALA A 501 -11.97 -15.54 -23.79
C ALA A 501 -12.76 -16.86 -23.77
N THR A 502 -12.46 -17.75 -22.83
CA THR A 502 -13.15 -19.04 -22.73
C THR A 502 -14.49 -18.94 -22.01
N GLY A 503 -14.65 -17.92 -21.14
CA GLY A 503 -15.82 -17.74 -20.27
C GLY A 503 -15.95 -18.81 -19.18
N GLY A 504 -14.95 -19.70 -19.06
CA GLY A 504 -14.95 -20.77 -18.07
C GLY A 504 -14.67 -20.27 -16.66
N GLY A 505 -14.04 -19.11 -16.51
CA GLY A 505 -13.77 -18.45 -15.22
C GLY A 505 -14.97 -17.75 -14.60
N ARG A 506 -16.15 -17.74 -15.24
CA ARG A 506 -17.36 -17.12 -14.69
C ARG A 506 -17.74 -17.72 -13.32
N VAL A 507 -17.71 -19.03 -13.23
CA VAL A 507 -18.10 -19.81 -12.04
C VAL A 507 -16.93 -19.95 -11.06
N ASN A 508 -17.18 -20.34 -9.80
CA ASN A 508 -16.10 -20.66 -8.86
C ASN A 508 -15.47 -22.03 -9.17
N ALA A 509 -14.50 -22.49 -8.38
CA ALA A 509 -13.81 -23.76 -8.63
C ALA A 509 -14.71 -25.01 -8.51
N ASN A 510 -15.89 -24.91 -7.88
CA ASN A 510 -16.90 -25.98 -7.87
C ASN A 510 -17.88 -25.89 -9.04
N HIS A 511 -17.61 -25.01 -10.01
CA HIS A 511 -18.45 -24.74 -11.18
C HIS A 511 -19.85 -24.21 -10.83
N ILE A 512 -19.97 -23.46 -9.73
CA ILE A 512 -21.21 -22.79 -9.32
C ILE A 512 -21.12 -21.30 -9.63
N ASP A 513 -22.19 -20.75 -10.21
CA ASP A 513 -22.35 -19.30 -10.37
C ASP A 513 -22.67 -18.68 -9.01
N LEU A 514 -21.74 -17.87 -8.49
CA LEU A 514 -21.88 -17.26 -7.17
C LEU A 514 -23.06 -16.28 -7.10
N ASN A 515 -23.43 -15.65 -8.23
CA ASN A 515 -24.56 -14.72 -8.30
C ASN A 515 -25.91 -15.43 -8.54
N GLU A 516 -25.93 -16.77 -8.46
CA GLU A 516 -27.16 -17.58 -8.39
C GLU A 516 -27.19 -18.46 -7.12
N ASN A 517 -26.22 -18.26 -6.21
CA ASN A 517 -26.03 -19.09 -5.04
C ASN A 517 -26.43 -18.42 -3.71
N PHE A 518 -26.85 -17.16 -3.71
CA PHE A 518 -27.45 -16.54 -2.52
C PHE A 518 -28.84 -17.11 -2.23
N PRO A 519 -29.35 -16.99 -0.98
CA PRO A 519 -30.72 -17.38 -0.65
C PRO A 519 -31.75 -16.77 -1.59
N GLN A 520 -32.56 -17.63 -2.21
CA GLN A 520 -33.65 -17.18 -3.08
C GLN A 520 -34.73 -16.44 -2.27
N ILE A 521 -35.21 -15.32 -2.82
CA ILE A 521 -36.23 -14.46 -2.21
C ILE A 521 -37.57 -14.67 -2.91
N GLU A 522 -38.62 -14.87 -2.13
CA GLU A 522 -40.00 -14.94 -2.65
C GLU A 522 -40.68 -13.57 -2.55
N LEU A 523 -41.16 -13.08 -3.70
CA LEU A 523 -41.86 -11.80 -3.83
C LEU A 523 -43.37 -11.97 -3.93
N GLU A 524 -44.12 -11.05 -3.30
CA GLU A 524 -45.58 -10.96 -3.36
C GLU A 524 -46.03 -9.57 -3.84
N PRO A 525 -47.20 -9.46 -4.51
CA PRO A 525 -47.76 -8.15 -4.88
C PRO A 525 -48.07 -7.30 -3.64
N SER A 526 -47.65 -6.04 -3.66
CA SER A 526 -48.01 -5.08 -2.62
C SER A 526 -49.46 -4.60 -2.80
N SER A 527 -50.17 -4.38 -1.69
CA SER A 527 -51.59 -4.01 -1.70
C SER A 527 -51.81 -2.66 -2.39
N GLY A 528 -52.31 -2.66 -3.63
CA GLY A 528 -52.79 -1.45 -4.31
C GLY A 528 -51.79 -0.66 -5.16
N LYS A 529 -50.64 -1.24 -5.55
CA LYS A 529 -49.68 -0.63 -6.48
C LYS A 529 -49.02 -1.68 -7.40
N ASP A 530 -48.41 -1.24 -8.50
CA ASP A 530 -47.56 -2.05 -9.40
C ASP A 530 -46.19 -2.44 -8.76
N GLU A 531 -46.11 -2.48 -7.42
CA GLU A 531 -44.92 -2.76 -6.63
C GLU A 531 -44.98 -4.18 -6.05
N VAL A 532 -43.83 -4.82 -5.92
CA VAL A 532 -43.68 -6.11 -5.24
C VAL A 532 -42.84 -5.93 -3.98
N ALA A 533 -43.11 -6.76 -2.98
CA ALA A 533 -42.34 -6.77 -1.73
C ALA A 533 -41.99 -8.22 -1.35
N PRO A 534 -40.90 -8.43 -0.59
CA PRO A 534 -40.64 -9.71 0.03
C PRO A 534 -41.82 -10.14 0.91
N LYS A 535 -42.06 -11.45 1.03
CA LYS A 535 -43.08 -11.98 1.96
C LYS A 535 -42.94 -11.34 3.33
N LYS A 536 -44.07 -10.97 3.95
CA LYS A 536 -44.12 -10.33 5.29
C LYS A 536 -43.39 -11.12 6.38
N GLU A 537 -43.28 -12.44 6.21
CA GLU A 537 -42.51 -13.29 7.11
C GLU A 537 -41.05 -12.84 7.20
N TYR A 538 -40.43 -12.35 6.11
CA TYR A 538 -39.05 -11.88 6.07
C TYR A 538 -38.81 -10.56 6.82
N ASN A 539 -39.82 -9.69 6.94
CA ASN A 539 -39.72 -8.37 7.60
C ASN A 539 -39.61 -8.43 9.14
N ASN A 540 -39.71 -9.62 9.75
CA ASN A 540 -39.51 -9.82 11.20
C ASN A 540 -38.08 -10.34 11.45
N ASN A 541 -37.15 -9.40 11.63
CA ASN A 541 -35.70 -9.57 11.45
C ASN A 541 -34.97 -10.59 12.34
N GLU A 542 -35.49 -11.01 13.50
CA GLU A 542 -34.70 -11.87 14.41
C GLU A 542 -34.88 -13.38 14.18
N ASN A 543 -36.06 -13.87 13.80
CA ASN A 543 -36.33 -15.32 13.75
C ASN A 543 -35.95 -16.00 12.42
N ASN A 544 -35.79 -15.24 11.34
CA ASN A 544 -35.49 -15.82 10.02
C ASN A 544 -33.99 -16.01 9.81
N LEU A 545 -33.16 -15.07 10.26
CA LEU A 545 -31.71 -15.16 10.15
C LEU A 545 -31.18 -16.44 10.82
N ASP A 546 -31.70 -16.77 12.02
CA ASP A 546 -31.38 -18.01 12.74
C ASP A 546 -31.80 -19.30 12.01
N LYS A 547 -32.89 -19.25 11.23
CA LYS A 547 -33.34 -20.36 10.39
C LYS A 547 -32.45 -20.54 9.16
N PHE A 548 -31.85 -19.45 8.67
CA PHE A 548 -30.91 -19.44 7.54
C PHE A 548 -29.48 -19.84 7.94
N ILE A 549 -28.98 -19.37 9.10
CA ILE A 549 -27.68 -19.77 9.66
C ILE A 549 -27.60 -21.30 9.78
N LYS A 550 -28.71 -21.96 10.13
CA LYS A 550 -28.81 -23.45 10.19
C LYS A 550 -28.67 -24.16 8.83
N LYS A 551 -28.76 -23.45 7.70
CA LYS A 551 -28.59 -24.00 6.33
C LYS A 551 -27.25 -23.64 5.67
N GLN A 552 -26.31 -23.03 6.39
CA GLN A 552 -25.04 -22.51 5.83
C GLN A 552 -24.25 -23.49 4.95
N ASN A 553 -24.31 -24.81 5.22
CA ASN A 553 -23.60 -25.84 4.44
C ASN A 553 -24.11 -26.01 2.99
N GLN A 554 -25.15 -25.29 2.55
CA GLN A 554 -25.69 -25.36 1.20
C GLN A 554 -25.07 -24.34 0.22
N PHE A 555 -24.31 -23.36 0.72
CA PHE A 555 -23.74 -22.27 -0.09
C PHE A 555 -22.25 -22.47 -0.34
N GLN A 556 -21.73 -21.86 -1.41
CA GLN A 556 -20.30 -21.83 -1.69
C GLN A 556 -19.55 -21.05 -0.61
N PRO A 557 -18.28 -21.40 -0.33
CA PRO A 557 -17.52 -20.75 0.74
C PRO A 557 -17.40 -19.23 0.53
N GLU A 558 -17.32 -18.77 -0.72
CA GLU A 558 -17.31 -17.35 -1.07
C GLU A 558 -18.64 -16.65 -0.67
N VAL A 559 -19.78 -17.28 -0.96
CA VAL A 559 -21.11 -16.76 -0.62
C VAL A 559 -21.34 -16.76 0.90
N GLN A 560 -20.90 -17.82 1.59
CA GLN A 560 -20.97 -17.86 3.05
C GLN A 560 -20.16 -16.73 3.70
N ALA A 561 -18.95 -16.48 3.19
CA ALA A 561 -18.10 -15.39 3.64
C ALA A 561 -18.76 -14.02 3.38
N ALA A 562 -19.29 -13.80 2.18
CA ALA A 562 -19.97 -12.55 1.83
C ALA A 562 -21.21 -12.29 2.70
N ILE A 563 -22.04 -13.31 2.95
CA ILE A 563 -23.19 -13.23 3.85
C ILE A 563 -22.75 -12.85 5.27
N HIS A 564 -21.73 -13.53 5.81
CA HIS A 564 -21.23 -13.23 7.15
C HIS A 564 -20.68 -11.80 7.24
N TRP A 565 -19.97 -11.38 6.21
CA TRP A 565 -19.42 -10.03 6.09
C TRP A 565 -20.51 -8.96 6.07
N SER A 566 -21.55 -9.12 5.25
CA SER A 566 -22.70 -8.21 5.18
C SER A 566 -23.46 -8.08 6.49
N LEU A 567 -23.43 -9.09 7.36
CA LEU A 567 -24.08 -9.06 8.68
C LEU A 567 -23.17 -8.52 9.78
N THR A 568 -21.86 -8.41 9.52
CA THR A 568 -20.87 -7.95 10.50
C THR A 568 -20.91 -6.42 10.64
N TYR A 569 -21.06 -5.73 9.52
CA TYR A 569 -20.98 -4.29 9.39
C TYR A 569 -22.34 -3.67 8.99
N PRO A 570 -22.66 -2.45 9.44
CA PRO A 570 -23.90 -1.77 9.11
C PRO A 570 -23.83 -1.11 7.71
N PHE A 571 -23.58 -1.89 6.66
CA PHE A 571 -23.53 -1.35 5.29
C PHE A 571 -24.84 -0.65 4.92
N VAL A 572 -24.71 0.54 4.34
CA VAL A 572 -25.83 1.40 3.94
C VAL A 572 -26.01 1.39 2.43
N LEU A 573 -24.91 1.38 1.69
CA LEU A 573 -24.88 1.46 0.22
C LEU A 573 -23.78 0.56 -0.33
N SER A 574 -24.11 -0.20 -1.38
CA SER A 574 -23.16 -1.10 -2.04
C SER A 574 -23.27 -1.10 -3.55
N GLY A 575 -22.13 -1.29 -4.20
CA GLY A 575 -22.05 -1.55 -5.64
C GLY A 575 -21.33 -2.87 -5.91
N ASN A 576 -21.97 -3.79 -6.62
CA ASN A 576 -21.29 -4.96 -7.16
C ASN A 576 -20.96 -4.72 -8.64
N LEU A 577 -19.68 -4.89 -9.03
CA LEU A 577 -19.18 -4.54 -10.36
C LEU A 577 -19.07 -5.80 -11.24
N HIS A 578 -19.70 -5.71 -12.40
CA HIS A 578 -19.81 -6.76 -13.42
C HIS A 578 -19.27 -6.30 -14.78
N GLY A 579 -19.21 -7.24 -15.72
CA GLY A 579 -18.84 -7.00 -17.11
C GLY A 579 -19.71 -7.81 -18.08
N GLY A 580 -19.75 -7.35 -19.33
CA GLY A 580 -20.58 -7.92 -20.40
C GLY A 580 -21.68 -6.98 -20.90
N ALA A 581 -21.88 -5.86 -20.22
CA ALA A 581 -22.77 -4.78 -20.62
C ALA A 581 -22.25 -3.43 -20.11
N LEU A 582 -23.00 -2.35 -20.33
CA LEU A 582 -22.68 -1.03 -19.77
C LEU A 582 -23.96 -0.39 -19.24
N LEU A 583 -24.27 -0.63 -17.97
CA LEU A 583 -25.46 -0.11 -17.28
C LEU A 583 -25.34 -0.19 -15.75
N ALA A 584 -26.20 0.54 -15.04
CA ALA A 584 -26.47 0.33 -13.62
C ALA A 584 -27.85 -0.30 -13.43
N SER A 585 -27.90 -1.55 -12.99
CA SER A 585 -29.13 -2.28 -12.70
C SER A 585 -29.46 -2.31 -11.21
N TYR A 586 -30.76 -2.31 -10.88
CA TYR A 586 -31.24 -2.18 -9.52
C TYR A 586 -32.40 -3.15 -9.20
N PRO A 587 -32.64 -3.45 -7.90
CA PRO A 587 -33.65 -4.40 -7.48
C PRO A 587 -35.06 -4.18 -8.04
N PHE A 588 -35.85 -5.25 -8.22
CA PHE A 588 -35.49 -6.65 -7.96
C PHE A 588 -34.90 -7.39 -9.19
N ASN A 589 -34.06 -8.39 -8.92
CA ASN A 589 -33.53 -9.35 -9.88
C ASN A 589 -34.55 -10.42 -10.30
N ASN A 590 -35.50 -10.77 -9.43
CA ASN A 590 -36.53 -11.76 -9.73
C ASN A 590 -37.96 -11.16 -9.72
N ARG A 591 -38.97 -12.01 -9.96
CA ARG A 591 -40.37 -11.62 -10.13
C ARG A 591 -41.28 -12.37 -9.16
N ALA A 592 -42.40 -11.74 -8.82
CA ALA A 592 -43.48 -12.44 -8.11
C ALA A 592 -44.03 -13.61 -8.93
N LYS A 593 -44.45 -14.67 -8.25
CA LYS A 593 -44.94 -15.90 -8.88
C LYS A 593 -46.13 -15.61 -9.81
N GLY A 594 -46.00 -15.98 -11.08
CA GLY A 594 -47.04 -15.79 -12.11
C GLY A 594 -46.90 -14.51 -12.95
N VAL A 595 -45.89 -13.67 -12.70
CA VAL A 595 -45.58 -12.50 -13.54
C VAL A 595 -44.52 -12.87 -14.59
N ALA A 596 -44.89 -12.81 -15.86
CA ALA A 596 -44.02 -13.26 -16.96
C ALA A 596 -43.08 -12.17 -17.52
N SER A 597 -43.44 -10.88 -17.44
CA SER A 597 -42.68 -9.78 -18.05
C SER A 597 -42.95 -8.43 -17.38
N GLY A 598 -42.14 -7.39 -17.66
CA GLY A 598 -42.24 -6.03 -17.08
C GLY A 598 -41.22 -5.72 -15.97
N GLU A 599 -41.32 -4.58 -15.30
CA GLU A 599 -40.46 -4.26 -14.15
C GLU A 599 -40.91 -5.01 -12.87
N SER A 600 -39.95 -5.37 -12.04
CA SER A 600 -40.18 -5.90 -10.68
C SER A 600 -39.83 -4.80 -9.66
N LYS A 601 -40.74 -3.83 -9.51
CA LYS A 601 -40.49 -2.61 -8.72
C LYS A 601 -40.45 -2.91 -7.23
N SER A 602 -39.36 -2.53 -6.59
CA SER A 602 -39.22 -2.64 -5.14
C SER A 602 -39.93 -1.50 -4.41
N PRO A 603 -40.14 -1.60 -3.08
CA PRO A 603 -40.71 -0.50 -2.29
C PRO A 603 -39.87 0.79 -2.35
N ASP A 604 -38.57 0.68 -2.60
CA ASP A 604 -37.63 1.80 -2.73
C ASP A 604 -37.26 2.13 -4.18
N ASP A 605 -38.10 1.77 -5.17
CA ASP A 605 -37.81 1.94 -6.60
C ASP A 605 -37.34 3.37 -6.96
N SER A 606 -37.94 4.42 -6.39
CA SER A 606 -37.52 5.80 -6.62
C SER A 606 -36.12 6.11 -6.10
N THR A 607 -35.78 5.60 -4.92
CA THR A 607 -34.46 5.76 -4.30
C THR A 607 -33.41 4.96 -5.08
N LEU A 608 -33.70 3.70 -5.42
CA LEU A 608 -32.78 2.85 -6.17
C LEU A 608 -32.50 3.38 -7.58
N LYS A 609 -33.53 3.92 -8.27
CA LYS A 609 -33.34 4.62 -9.55
C LYS A 609 -32.41 5.82 -9.42
N MET A 610 -32.50 6.58 -8.34
CA MET A 610 -31.60 7.71 -8.08
C MET A 610 -30.16 7.25 -7.86
N LEU A 611 -29.96 6.19 -7.07
CA LEU A 611 -28.64 5.61 -6.84
C LEU A 611 -28.01 5.10 -8.14
N ALA A 612 -28.78 4.38 -8.96
CA ALA A 612 -28.33 3.91 -10.27
C ALA A 612 -27.97 5.09 -11.21
N LYS A 613 -28.78 6.16 -11.21
CA LYS A 613 -28.51 7.37 -12.00
C LYS A 613 -27.26 8.12 -11.54
N ALA A 614 -26.97 8.14 -10.24
CA ALA A 614 -25.77 8.79 -9.73
C ALA A 614 -24.49 8.18 -10.32
N TYR A 615 -24.46 6.85 -10.50
CA TYR A 615 -23.38 6.19 -11.21
C TYR A 615 -23.44 6.46 -12.72
N SER A 616 -24.58 6.21 -13.36
CA SER A 616 -24.68 6.27 -14.83
C SER A 616 -24.37 7.65 -15.38
N GLN A 617 -24.87 8.72 -14.74
CA GLN A 617 -24.68 10.12 -15.15
C GLN A 617 -23.23 10.61 -14.98
N ALA A 618 -22.53 10.09 -13.98
CA ALA A 618 -21.13 10.42 -13.73
C ALA A 618 -20.16 9.60 -14.59
N HIS A 619 -20.62 8.48 -15.15
CA HIS A 619 -19.87 7.68 -16.10
C HIS A 619 -19.85 8.37 -17.48
N THR A 620 -18.69 8.38 -18.14
CA THR A 620 -18.46 9.14 -19.40
C THR A 620 -19.35 8.71 -20.58
N LYS A 621 -19.65 7.41 -20.68
CA LYS A 621 -20.43 6.76 -21.76
C LYS A 621 -21.82 6.23 -21.36
N MET A 622 -21.95 5.61 -20.18
CA MET A 622 -23.15 4.86 -19.75
C MET A 622 -24.47 5.64 -19.89
N PHE A 623 -24.57 6.84 -19.33
CA PHE A 623 -25.80 7.66 -19.42
C PHE A 623 -26.17 8.07 -20.85
N LYS A 624 -25.19 8.17 -21.75
CA LYS A 624 -25.42 8.56 -23.16
C LYS A 624 -26.01 7.41 -24.00
N GLY A 625 -26.06 6.19 -23.45
CA GLY A 625 -26.41 5.00 -24.21
C GLY A 625 -25.35 4.62 -25.25
N ASP A 626 -24.11 5.08 -25.08
CA ASP A 626 -22.95 4.67 -25.89
C ASP A 626 -22.42 3.33 -25.34
N SER A 627 -23.23 2.30 -25.48
CA SER A 627 -23.09 0.98 -24.89
C SER A 627 -23.36 -0.10 -25.93
N CYS A 628 -22.82 -1.30 -25.71
CA CYS A 628 -23.09 -2.48 -26.54
C CYS A 628 -24.58 -2.85 -26.61
N ILE A 629 -25.35 -2.51 -25.56
CA ILE A 629 -26.80 -2.61 -25.51
C ILE A 629 -27.33 -1.28 -24.98
N ILE A 630 -28.22 -0.63 -25.72
CA ILE A 630 -28.73 0.72 -25.36
C ILE A 630 -29.76 0.60 -24.24
N PHE A 631 -29.47 1.24 -23.10
CA PHE A 631 -30.39 1.40 -21.98
C PHE A 631 -30.73 2.89 -21.78
N HIS A 632 -32.02 3.19 -21.59
CA HIS A 632 -32.45 4.56 -21.32
C HIS A 632 -31.85 5.06 -19.99
N ASP A 633 -31.27 6.26 -19.98
CA ASP A 633 -30.50 6.84 -18.86
C ASP A 633 -29.32 5.96 -18.37
N GLY A 634 -28.94 4.91 -19.11
CA GLY A 634 -27.91 3.96 -18.69
C GLY A 634 -28.29 3.11 -17.46
N ILE A 635 -29.58 2.95 -17.17
CA ILE A 635 -30.07 2.17 -16.02
C ILE A 635 -31.16 1.17 -16.42
N THR A 636 -31.39 0.13 -15.61
CA THR A 636 -32.55 -0.77 -15.80
C THR A 636 -32.97 -1.43 -14.48
N ASN A 637 -34.26 -1.76 -14.34
CA ASN A 637 -34.67 -2.73 -13.32
C ASN A 637 -34.15 -4.11 -13.73
N SER A 638 -33.50 -4.82 -12.82
CA SER A 638 -32.78 -6.05 -13.16
C SER A 638 -33.69 -7.11 -13.79
N ALA A 639 -34.84 -7.41 -13.17
CA ALA A 639 -35.80 -8.38 -13.70
C ALA A 639 -36.39 -7.99 -15.07
N ALA A 640 -36.46 -6.70 -15.40
CA ALA A 640 -36.90 -6.22 -16.72
C ALA A 640 -35.89 -6.55 -17.83
N TRP A 641 -34.60 -6.65 -17.49
CA TRP A 641 -33.55 -7.06 -18.41
C TRP A 641 -33.33 -8.57 -18.39
N LYS A 642 -32.99 -9.14 -17.24
CA LYS A 642 -32.75 -10.58 -17.04
C LYS A 642 -33.15 -10.99 -15.63
N VAL A 643 -33.98 -12.04 -15.54
CA VAL A 643 -34.34 -12.64 -14.24
C VAL A 643 -33.16 -13.44 -13.70
N ILE A 644 -32.76 -13.17 -12.47
CA ILE A 644 -31.73 -13.90 -11.73
C ILE A 644 -32.31 -14.26 -10.36
N GLU A 645 -32.27 -15.55 -10.02
CA GLU A 645 -32.67 -16.03 -8.69
C GLU A 645 -31.41 -16.32 -7.86
N GLY A 646 -31.41 -15.93 -6.59
CA GLY A 646 -30.25 -16.14 -5.71
C GLY A 646 -29.08 -15.21 -5.99
N GLY A 647 -29.36 -13.97 -6.42
CA GLY A 647 -28.33 -12.93 -6.59
C GLY A 647 -28.01 -12.18 -5.30
N MET A 648 -26.78 -11.68 -5.21
CA MET A 648 -26.29 -10.92 -4.05
C MET A 648 -27.08 -9.63 -3.82
N GLN A 649 -27.41 -8.91 -4.89
CA GLN A 649 -28.09 -7.61 -4.86
C GLN A 649 -29.41 -7.63 -4.08
N ASP A 650 -30.31 -8.53 -4.44
CA ASP A 650 -31.62 -8.64 -3.78
C ASP A 650 -31.46 -9.16 -2.35
N TRP A 651 -30.49 -10.04 -2.10
CA TRP A 651 -30.19 -10.54 -0.77
C TRP A 651 -29.75 -9.41 0.17
N SER A 652 -28.83 -8.54 -0.26
CA SER A 652 -28.37 -7.38 0.50
C SER A 652 -29.55 -6.47 0.86
N TYR A 653 -30.41 -6.14 -0.11
CA TYR A 653 -31.58 -5.28 0.11
C TYR A 653 -32.60 -5.88 1.08
N VAL A 654 -32.88 -7.18 1.02
CA VAL A 654 -33.95 -7.81 1.81
C VAL A 654 -33.53 -8.15 3.23
N PHE A 655 -32.29 -8.60 3.43
CA PHE A 655 -31.84 -9.14 4.71
C PHE A 655 -30.99 -8.18 5.54
N THR A 656 -30.60 -7.04 4.97
CA THR A 656 -29.77 -6.03 5.64
C THR A 656 -30.32 -4.62 5.37
N SER A 657 -29.65 -3.60 5.90
CA SER A 657 -29.95 -2.18 5.59
C SER A 657 -29.29 -1.71 4.28
N ASP A 658 -28.49 -2.56 3.64
CA ASP A 658 -27.66 -2.26 2.49
C ASP A 658 -28.47 -2.14 1.19
N MET A 659 -28.47 -0.94 0.58
CA MET A 659 -29.04 -0.75 -0.75
C MET A 659 -27.99 -1.07 -1.82
N GLU A 660 -27.93 -2.34 -2.22
CA GLU A 660 -26.99 -2.78 -3.26
C GLU A 660 -27.56 -2.59 -4.68
N ILE A 661 -26.72 -2.12 -5.60
CA ILE A 661 -26.99 -2.14 -7.05
C ILE A 661 -25.90 -2.90 -7.80
N THR A 662 -26.25 -3.44 -8.97
CA THR A 662 -25.34 -4.16 -9.86
C THR A 662 -24.90 -3.27 -11.01
N ILE A 663 -23.60 -3.10 -11.21
CA ILE A 663 -23.03 -2.12 -12.12
C ILE A 663 -22.17 -2.84 -13.16
N ASP A 664 -22.67 -2.95 -14.37
CA ASP A 664 -21.90 -3.45 -15.53
C ASP A 664 -21.06 -2.30 -16.09
N ILE A 665 -19.74 -2.38 -15.94
CA ILE A 665 -18.82 -1.26 -16.22
C ILE A 665 -18.06 -1.36 -17.55
N GLY A 666 -18.38 -2.35 -18.36
CA GLY A 666 -17.68 -2.61 -19.61
C GLY A 666 -18.31 -3.76 -20.40
N CYS A 667 -18.45 -3.55 -21.71
CA CYS A 667 -19.01 -4.54 -22.63
C CYS A 667 -18.11 -5.76 -22.80
N GLU A 668 -16.80 -5.54 -22.84
CA GLU A 668 -15.84 -6.63 -22.84
C GLU A 668 -15.58 -7.06 -21.41
N LYS A 669 -15.84 -8.34 -21.13
CA LYS A 669 -15.69 -8.89 -19.77
C LYS A 669 -14.23 -8.92 -19.34
N TYR A 670 -13.35 -9.27 -20.28
CA TYR A 670 -11.92 -9.44 -20.07
C TYR A 670 -11.12 -8.71 -21.18
N PRO A 671 -11.02 -7.38 -21.13
CA PRO A 671 -10.35 -6.59 -22.16
C PRO A 671 -8.83 -6.73 -22.10
N ASN A 672 -8.17 -6.25 -23.15
CA ASN A 672 -6.71 -6.14 -23.17
C ASN A 672 -6.22 -5.17 -22.09
N GLU A 673 -5.03 -5.42 -21.53
CA GLU A 673 -4.43 -4.59 -20.47
C GLU A 673 -4.27 -3.13 -20.88
N ASN A 674 -4.02 -2.85 -22.17
CA ASN A 674 -3.90 -1.49 -22.69
C ASN A 674 -5.19 -0.66 -22.55
N ASP A 675 -6.35 -1.31 -22.47
CA ASP A 675 -7.65 -0.64 -22.35
C ASP A 675 -8.04 -0.34 -20.89
N LEU A 676 -7.37 -0.96 -19.91
CA LEU A 676 -7.68 -0.78 -18.48
C LEU A 676 -7.59 0.69 -18.04
N GLN A 677 -6.65 1.45 -18.60
CA GLN A 677 -6.53 2.88 -18.29
C GLN A 677 -7.75 3.67 -18.77
N ASN A 678 -8.34 3.30 -19.91
CA ASN A 678 -9.54 3.94 -20.44
C ASN A 678 -10.75 3.59 -19.58
N HIS A 679 -10.91 2.31 -19.20
CA HIS A 679 -11.95 1.87 -18.28
C HIS A 679 -11.88 2.59 -16.93
N TRP A 680 -10.67 2.76 -16.38
CA TRP A 680 -10.47 3.54 -15.15
C TRP A 680 -10.90 5.01 -15.33
N ASN A 681 -10.46 5.66 -16.40
CA ASN A 681 -10.81 7.05 -16.66
C ASN A 681 -12.33 7.24 -16.82
N ASP A 682 -13.02 6.28 -17.44
CA ASP A 682 -14.46 6.29 -17.64
C ASP A 682 -15.25 6.11 -16.33
N ASN A 683 -14.72 5.31 -15.39
CA ASN A 683 -15.42 4.91 -14.16
C ASN A 683 -15.02 5.70 -12.91
N LYS A 684 -13.82 6.31 -12.86
CA LYS A 684 -13.30 7.01 -11.67
C LYS A 684 -14.30 8.03 -11.08
N GLY A 685 -14.90 8.87 -11.93
CA GLY A 685 -15.89 9.86 -11.50
C GLY A 685 -17.18 9.22 -10.99
N ALA A 686 -17.62 8.14 -11.64
CA ALA A 686 -18.82 7.39 -11.27
C ALA A 686 -18.67 6.64 -9.94
N LEU A 687 -17.51 6.01 -9.72
CA LEU A 687 -17.21 5.32 -8.47
C LEU A 687 -17.29 6.26 -7.26
N LEU A 688 -16.77 7.48 -7.39
CA LEU A 688 -16.85 8.53 -6.37
C LEU A 688 -18.28 9.06 -6.20
N ALA A 689 -18.96 9.37 -7.30
CA ALA A 689 -20.31 9.94 -7.28
C ALA A 689 -21.32 8.99 -6.62
N PHE A 690 -21.18 7.68 -6.85
CA PHE A 690 -22.04 6.66 -6.29
C PHE A 690 -21.88 6.52 -4.77
N ILE A 691 -20.66 6.30 -4.25
CA ILE A 691 -20.49 6.15 -2.79
C ILE A 691 -20.80 7.45 -2.03
N THR A 692 -20.68 8.61 -2.69
CA THR A 692 -21.14 9.88 -2.11
C THR A 692 -22.65 9.87 -1.84
N GLN A 693 -23.43 9.03 -2.54
CA GLN A 693 -24.87 8.97 -2.31
C GLN A 693 -25.25 8.52 -0.89
N VAL A 694 -24.34 7.84 -0.19
CA VAL A 694 -24.59 7.34 1.17
C VAL A 694 -24.93 8.46 2.17
N VAL A 695 -24.58 9.71 1.87
CA VAL A 695 -24.84 10.86 2.75
C VAL A 695 -26.19 11.54 2.49
N HIS A 696 -27.05 11.01 1.61
CA HIS A 696 -28.41 11.51 1.38
C HIS A 696 -29.47 10.77 2.21
N GLY A 697 -30.74 11.19 2.13
CA GLY A 697 -31.84 10.57 2.86
C GLY A 697 -31.93 11.03 4.32
N LEU A 698 -32.19 10.11 5.23
CA LEU A 698 -32.27 10.33 6.67
C LEU A 698 -31.10 9.66 7.39
N ARG A 699 -30.55 10.32 8.39
CA ARG A 699 -29.62 9.70 9.35
C ARG A 699 -29.92 10.17 10.75
N GLY A 700 -29.48 9.42 11.76
CA GLY A 700 -29.75 9.82 13.12
C GLY A 700 -29.47 8.76 14.15
N PHE A 701 -30.00 9.00 15.35
CA PHE A 701 -29.83 8.14 16.52
C PHE A 701 -31.15 7.86 17.22
N VAL A 702 -31.25 6.70 17.84
CA VAL A 702 -32.35 6.32 18.73
C VAL A 702 -31.82 6.10 20.13
N PHE A 703 -32.31 6.89 21.08
CA PHE A 703 -31.92 6.81 22.48
C PHE A 703 -33.09 6.39 23.37
N ASP A 704 -32.76 5.77 24.49
CA ASP A 704 -33.70 5.56 25.58
C ASP A 704 -33.98 6.91 26.26
N LEU A 705 -35.27 7.26 26.39
CA LEU A 705 -35.71 8.56 26.91
C LEU A 705 -35.16 8.85 28.31
N GLN A 706 -35.05 7.84 29.17
CA GLN A 706 -34.65 7.98 30.57
C GLN A 706 -33.14 7.86 30.75
N THR A 707 -32.57 6.75 30.30
CA THR A 707 -31.15 6.42 30.53
C THR A 707 -30.21 7.16 29.58
N LYS A 708 -30.73 7.71 28.48
CA LYS A 708 -29.96 8.30 27.36
C LYS A 708 -29.02 7.30 26.67
N ALA A 709 -29.11 6.02 26.99
CA ALA A 709 -28.34 4.98 26.33
C ALA A 709 -28.84 4.77 24.89
N PRO A 710 -27.94 4.40 23.96
CA PRO A 710 -28.33 4.06 22.60
C PRO A 710 -29.23 2.81 22.58
N VAL A 711 -30.23 2.80 21.69
CA VAL A 711 -31.16 1.68 21.51
C VAL A 711 -30.79 0.94 20.24
N SER A 712 -30.05 -0.16 20.39
CA SER A 712 -29.70 -1.03 19.27
C SER A 712 -30.89 -1.89 18.81
N GLY A 713 -30.97 -2.16 17.50
CA GLY A 713 -32.04 -2.92 16.86
C GLY A 713 -33.42 -2.27 16.86
N ALA A 714 -33.53 -0.96 17.03
CA ALA A 714 -34.77 -0.21 16.80
C ALA A 714 -35.06 -0.17 15.30
N VAL A 715 -36.31 -0.45 14.92
CA VAL A 715 -36.76 -0.52 13.54
C VAL A 715 -37.33 0.83 13.11
N ILE A 716 -36.84 1.34 11.98
CA ILE A 716 -37.25 2.61 11.38
C ILE A 716 -38.22 2.32 10.25
N HIS A 717 -39.47 2.73 10.43
CA HIS A 717 -40.55 2.61 9.46
C HIS A 717 -40.76 3.93 8.73
N VAL A 718 -40.78 3.87 7.39
CA VAL A 718 -41.15 5.01 6.54
C VAL A 718 -42.55 4.75 5.99
N HIS A 719 -43.53 5.57 6.38
CA HIS A 719 -44.91 5.39 5.93
C HIS A 719 -45.00 5.44 4.40
N GLY A 720 -45.64 4.43 3.81
CA GLY A 720 -45.76 4.29 2.36
C GLY A 720 -44.64 3.51 1.67
N ILE A 721 -43.57 3.15 2.39
CA ILE A 721 -42.47 2.30 1.89
C ILE A 721 -42.39 1.03 2.72
N ASN A 722 -42.67 -0.12 2.11
CA ASN A 722 -42.66 -1.43 2.78
C ASN A 722 -41.26 -2.07 2.83
N HIS A 723 -40.28 -1.31 3.33
CA HIS A 723 -38.92 -1.76 3.60
C HIS A 723 -38.38 -0.96 4.79
N ASN A 724 -37.91 -1.66 5.81
CA ASN A 724 -37.49 -1.04 7.07
C ASN A 724 -35.99 -1.22 7.27
N VAL A 725 -35.36 -0.28 7.97
CA VAL A 725 -33.96 -0.40 8.43
C VAL A 725 -33.90 -0.49 9.94
N ALA A 726 -32.79 -0.97 10.48
CA ALA A 726 -32.58 -1.06 11.92
C ALA A 726 -31.35 -0.26 12.36
N THR A 727 -31.39 0.25 13.59
CA THR A 727 -30.23 0.91 14.22
C THR A 727 -29.12 -0.09 14.55
N TYR A 728 -27.85 0.33 14.44
CA TYR A 728 -26.69 -0.49 14.82
C TYR A 728 -26.44 -0.45 16.33
N ARG A 729 -25.21 -0.77 16.78
CA ARG A 729 -24.84 -0.94 18.19
C ARG A 729 -24.92 0.37 18.98
N ASP A 730 -24.60 1.48 18.33
CA ASP A 730 -24.59 2.81 18.93
C ASP A 730 -25.92 3.55 18.74
N GLY A 731 -26.98 2.84 18.32
CA GLY A 731 -28.31 3.40 18.10
C GLY A 731 -28.40 4.29 16.87
N ASP A 732 -27.33 4.38 16.09
CA ASP A 732 -27.25 5.08 14.81
C ASP A 732 -28.00 4.32 13.71
N PHE A 733 -28.60 5.07 12.79
CA PHE A 733 -29.24 4.52 11.60
C PHE A 733 -29.06 5.44 10.39
N PHE A 734 -29.15 4.83 9.22
CA PHE A 734 -29.13 5.50 7.92
C PHE A 734 -30.29 4.94 7.09
N ARG A 735 -31.06 5.83 6.48
CA ARG A 735 -32.20 5.49 5.62
C ARG A 735 -32.15 6.34 4.37
N LEU A 736 -31.57 5.79 3.30
CA LEU A 736 -31.56 6.43 1.98
C LEU A 736 -32.99 6.61 1.49
N LEU A 737 -33.30 7.82 1.05
CA LEU A 737 -34.60 8.23 0.54
C LEU A 737 -34.42 9.26 -0.56
N SER A 738 -35.28 9.20 -1.57
CA SER A 738 -35.43 10.31 -2.51
C SER A 738 -35.92 11.60 -1.82
N PRO A 739 -35.67 12.81 -2.38
CA PRO A 739 -36.24 14.04 -1.86
C PRO A 739 -37.76 13.97 -1.77
N GLY A 740 -38.30 14.39 -0.63
CA GLY A 740 -39.73 14.23 -0.35
C GLY A 740 -40.11 14.54 1.09
N LYS A 741 -41.39 14.40 1.39
CA LYS A 741 -41.92 14.48 2.76
C LYS A 741 -42.32 13.09 3.22
N TYR A 742 -41.84 12.72 4.40
CA TYR A 742 -42.03 11.37 4.96
C TYR A 742 -42.52 11.44 6.40
N ASP A 743 -43.38 10.49 6.75
CA ASP A 743 -43.74 10.22 8.14
C ASP A 743 -42.91 9.02 8.60
N ILE A 744 -42.23 9.16 9.73
CA ILE A 744 -41.27 8.19 10.25
C ILE A 744 -41.77 7.66 11.58
N THR A 745 -41.83 6.34 11.74
CA THR A 745 -42.15 5.68 13.01
C THR A 745 -41.00 4.82 13.46
N VAL A 746 -40.62 4.91 14.73
CA VAL A 746 -39.56 4.08 15.31
C VAL A 746 -40.18 3.13 16.32
N GLU A 747 -39.89 1.84 16.18
CA GLU A 747 -40.38 0.77 17.03
C GLU A 747 -39.23 -0.06 17.61
N ARG A 748 -39.33 -0.43 18.89
CA ARG A 748 -38.44 -1.43 19.52
C ARG A 748 -39.22 -2.19 20.57
N LEU A 749 -39.06 -3.52 20.62
CA LEU A 749 -39.65 -4.34 21.66
C LEU A 749 -39.28 -3.82 23.05
N GLY A 750 -40.29 -3.59 23.90
CA GLY A 750 -40.12 -3.02 25.25
C GLY A 750 -40.18 -1.50 25.31
N TYR A 751 -40.39 -0.81 24.19
CA TYR A 751 -40.56 0.64 24.10
C TYR A 751 -41.90 1.03 23.48
N GLU A 752 -42.43 2.19 23.86
CA GLU A 752 -43.52 2.87 23.17
C GLU A 752 -43.01 3.38 21.81
N SER A 753 -43.74 3.14 20.72
CA SER A 753 -43.39 3.63 19.39
C SER A 753 -43.51 5.15 19.29
N GLU A 754 -42.56 5.81 18.64
CA GLU A 754 -42.59 7.25 18.39
C GLU A 754 -42.79 7.53 16.89
N THR A 755 -43.75 8.39 16.53
CA THR A 755 -43.99 8.81 15.13
C THR A 755 -43.72 10.31 14.97
N ARG A 756 -43.00 10.68 13.92
CA ARG A 756 -42.80 12.07 13.49
C ARG A 756 -43.25 12.25 12.05
N ALA A 757 -44.15 13.20 11.84
CA ALA A 757 -44.74 13.46 10.55
C ALA A 757 -44.07 14.62 9.82
N ASN A 758 -44.20 14.66 8.49
CA ASN A 758 -43.74 15.74 7.61
C ASN A 758 -42.22 16.02 7.66
N ILE A 759 -41.40 14.99 7.82
CA ILE A 759 -39.94 15.14 7.74
C ILE A 759 -39.54 15.39 6.30
N PHE A 760 -38.82 16.48 6.05
CA PHE A 760 -38.39 16.88 4.71
C PHE A 760 -36.99 16.35 4.41
N VAL A 761 -36.87 15.55 3.36
CA VAL A 761 -35.60 15.04 2.80
C VAL A 761 -35.24 15.87 1.58
N THR A 762 -34.00 16.32 1.51
CA THR A 762 -33.47 17.16 0.41
C THR A 762 -32.51 16.39 -0.50
N ASP A 763 -32.19 16.95 -1.65
CA ASP A 763 -31.17 16.46 -2.58
C ASP A 763 -29.74 16.92 -2.24
N GLN A 764 -29.56 17.84 -1.28
CA GLN A 764 -28.25 18.43 -0.98
C GLN A 764 -27.50 17.71 0.15
N SER A 765 -28.22 17.20 1.15
CA SER A 765 -27.62 16.51 2.30
C SER A 765 -28.63 15.65 3.06
N SER A 766 -28.14 14.74 3.89
CA SER A 766 -28.97 13.95 4.79
C SER A 766 -29.66 14.81 5.83
N THR A 767 -30.95 14.57 6.02
CA THR A 767 -31.73 15.16 7.10
C THR A 767 -31.45 14.39 8.40
N TYR A 768 -30.86 15.07 9.37
CA TYR A 768 -30.56 14.51 10.69
C TYR A 768 -31.79 14.48 11.59
N ILE A 769 -32.06 13.34 12.26
CA ILE A 769 -33.19 13.21 13.19
C ILE A 769 -32.88 12.27 14.37
N GLU A 770 -33.17 12.70 15.59
CA GLU A 770 -32.94 11.90 16.81
C GLU A 770 -34.26 11.49 17.45
N PHE A 771 -34.44 10.20 17.80
CA PHE A 771 -35.62 9.67 18.49
C PHE A 771 -35.32 9.33 19.95
N LYS A 772 -36.32 9.49 20.84
CA LYS A 772 -36.17 9.21 22.28
C LYS A 772 -37.32 8.32 22.75
N LEU A 773 -37.08 7.01 22.75
CA LEU A 773 -38.10 6.02 23.03
C LEU A 773 -38.31 5.84 24.54
N LYS A 774 -39.58 5.79 24.97
CA LYS A 774 -39.97 5.55 26.36
C LYS A 774 -40.18 4.06 26.61
N ARG A 775 -39.62 3.50 27.69
CA ARG A 775 -39.86 2.09 28.06
C ARG A 775 -41.31 1.86 28.46
N VAL A 776 -41.86 0.73 28.04
CA VAL A 776 -43.16 0.25 28.51
C VAL A 776 -42.98 -0.31 29.92
N ILE A 777 -43.56 0.34 30.93
CA ILE A 777 -43.61 -0.16 32.31
C ILE A 777 -44.85 -1.07 32.43
N ILE A 778 -44.64 -2.37 32.61
CA ILE A 778 -45.72 -3.30 32.90
C ILE A 778 -45.97 -3.23 34.42
N ASN A 779 -47.05 -2.55 34.83
CA ASN A 779 -47.50 -2.61 36.22
C ASN A 779 -48.14 -3.97 36.50
N GLU A 780 -47.80 -4.60 37.63
CA GLU A 780 -48.29 -5.94 38.01
C GLU A 780 -49.81 -6.01 38.24
N ASP A 781 -50.52 -4.88 38.32
CA ASP A 781 -51.95 -4.78 38.62
C ASP A 781 -52.87 -4.87 37.38
N ASP A 782 -52.36 -4.74 36.15
CA ASP A 782 -53.18 -4.79 34.92
C ASP A 782 -53.43 -6.22 34.38
N LYS A 783 -53.35 -7.24 35.26
CA LYS A 783 -53.63 -8.64 34.92
C LYS A 783 -55.12 -8.97 34.77
N ILE A 784 -55.95 -8.09 34.23
CA ILE A 784 -57.29 -8.48 33.75
C ILE A 784 -57.66 -7.66 32.50
N SER A 785 -57.02 -7.94 31.36
CA SER A 785 -57.58 -7.87 29.99
C SER A 785 -56.49 -7.81 28.91
N SER A 786 -55.75 -8.90 28.69
CA SER A 786 -55.14 -9.16 27.37
C SER A 786 -54.75 -10.63 27.22
N THR A 787 -55.72 -11.44 26.83
CA THR A 787 -55.56 -12.86 26.50
C THR A 787 -54.63 -13.13 25.29
N GLY A 788 -54.05 -12.10 24.66
CA GLY A 788 -53.06 -12.24 23.58
C GLY A 788 -51.60 -12.27 24.06
N PHE A 789 -51.24 -11.53 25.11
CA PHE A 789 -49.84 -11.39 25.55
C PHE A 789 -49.37 -12.62 26.36
N TYR A 790 -50.24 -13.12 27.24
CA TYR A 790 -49.97 -14.32 28.04
C TYR A 790 -49.80 -15.60 27.19
N ASN A 791 -50.50 -15.71 26.06
CA ASN A 791 -50.37 -16.86 25.16
C ASN A 791 -49.07 -16.82 24.33
N LYS A 792 -48.53 -15.63 24.01
CA LYS A 792 -47.20 -15.47 23.38
C LYS A 792 -46.06 -15.79 24.37
N LEU A 793 -46.18 -15.38 25.64
CA LEU A 793 -45.24 -15.74 26.70
C LEU A 793 -45.24 -17.24 27.02
N ARG A 794 -46.40 -17.91 26.92
CA ARG A 794 -46.51 -19.37 27.14
C ARG A 794 -45.90 -20.19 25.99
N ALA A 795 -45.88 -19.66 24.77
CA ALA A 795 -45.22 -20.30 23.63
C ALA A 795 -43.67 -20.17 23.69
N ILE A 796 -43.17 -19.06 24.26
CA ILE A 796 -41.71 -18.82 24.40
C ILE A 796 -41.13 -19.54 25.63
N THR A 797 -41.94 -19.80 26.66
CA THR A 797 -41.48 -20.49 27.88
C THR A 797 -41.43 -22.02 27.76
N GLN A 798 -41.79 -22.61 26.61
CA GLN A 798 -41.75 -24.07 26.43
C GLN A 798 -40.58 -24.63 25.62
N HIS A 799 -39.70 -23.84 25.03
CA HIS A 799 -38.49 -24.41 24.40
C HIS A 799 -37.26 -23.50 24.52
N SER A 800 -36.19 -24.10 25.06
CA SER A 800 -34.77 -23.74 24.95
C SER A 800 -34.07 -22.94 26.07
N THR A 801 -34.70 -22.02 26.80
CA THR A 801 -33.96 -21.20 27.79
C THR A 801 -33.72 -21.90 29.14
N PHE A 802 -34.66 -22.72 29.62
CA PHE A 802 -34.50 -23.43 30.90
C PHE A 802 -33.47 -24.57 30.81
N ARG A 803 -33.31 -25.20 29.64
CA ARG A 803 -32.26 -26.22 29.40
C ARG A 803 -30.87 -25.60 29.29
N PHE A 804 -30.73 -24.42 28.68
CA PHE A 804 -29.44 -23.74 28.57
C PHE A 804 -28.96 -23.18 29.91
N ILE A 805 -29.85 -22.56 30.69
CA ILE A 805 -29.51 -22.01 32.01
C ILE A 805 -29.22 -23.15 33.00
N SER A 806 -29.97 -24.25 32.96
CA SER A 806 -29.65 -25.43 33.78
C SER A 806 -28.34 -26.10 33.37
N MET A 807 -28.03 -26.22 32.07
CA MET A 807 -26.74 -26.76 31.61
C MET A 807 -25.55 -25.81 31.90
N MET A 808 -25.72 -24.49 31.82
CA MET A 808 -24.69 -23.53 32.24
C MET A 808 -24.43 -23.62 33.74
N ILE A 809 -25.49 -23.68 34.57
CA ILE A 809 -25.33 -23.81 36.02
C ILE A 809 -24.67 -25.15 36.36
N ILE A 810 -25.05 -26.25 35.70
CA ILE A 810 -24.39 -27.56 35.88
C ILE A 810 -22.92 -27.52 35.43
N SER A 811 -22.60 -26.79 34.35
CA SER A 811 -21.22 -26.66 33.85
C SER A 811 -20.36 -25.78 34.75
N ILE A 812 -20.91 -24.71 35.32
CA ILE A 812 -20.24 -23.83 36.29
C ILE A 812 -20.02 -24.56 37.62
N VAL A 813 -20.98 -25.38 38.06
CA VAL A 813 -20.83 -26.25 39.23
C VAL A 813 -19.80 -27.37 38.97
N ALA A 814 -19.77 -27.95 37.77
CA ALA A 814 -18.75 -28.93 37.38
C ALA A 814 -17.34 -28.29 37.32
N LEU A 815 -17.19 -27.11 36.72
CA LEU A 815 -15.92 -26.39 36.67
C LEU A 815 -15.44 -25.95 38.04
N SER A 816 -16.33 -25.50 38.92
CA SER A 816 -15.96 -25.11 40.29
C SER A 816 -15.59 -26.31 41.16
N THR A 817 -16.24 -27.47 40.99
CA THR A 817 -15.84 -28.73 41.66
C THR A 817 -14.52 -29.28 41.12
N VAL A 818 -14.24 -29.18 39.81
CA VAL A 818 -12.93 -29.53 39.23
C VAL A 818 -11.85 -28.57 39.72
N MET A 819 -12.13 -27.27 39.81
CA MET A 819 -11.18 -26.29 40.30
C MET A 819 -10.91 -26.47 41.80
N LEU A 820 -11.93 -26.73 42.62
CA LEU A 820 -11.72 -27.12 44.02
C LEU A 820 -10.96 -28.44 44.13
N GLY A 821 -11.23 -29.41 43.25
CA GLY A 821 -10.51 -30.67 43.17
C GLY A 821 -9.02 -30.47 42.85
N MET A 822 -8.71 -29.60 41.88
CA MET A 822 -7.35 -29.23 41.50
C MET A 822 -6.63 -28.41 42.57
N ILE A 823 -7.34 -27.52 43.27
CA ILE A 823 -6.80 -26.78 44.43
C ILE A 823 -6.52 -27.74 45.59
N THR A 824 -7.41 -28.71 45.83
CA THR A 824 -7.23 -29.74 46.86
C THR A 824 -6.09 -30.69 46.50
N LEU A 825 -5.92 -31.04 45.21
CA LEU A 825 -4.80 -31.81 44.70
C LEU A 825 -3.47 -31.02 44.81
N TYR A 826 -3.49 -29.74 44.46
CA TYR A 826 -2.36 -28.82 44.54
C TYR A 826 -1.89 -28.61 46.00
N LEU A 827 -2.83 -28.53 46.94
CA LEU A 827 -2.52 -28.46 48.37
C LEU A 827 -2.06 -29.81 48.95
N ARG A 828 -2.50 -30.94 48.37
CA ARG A 828 -2.15 -32.30 48.81
C ARG A 828 -0.82 -32.83 48.24
N PHE A 829 -0.37 -32.29 47.10
CA PHE A 829 0.91 -32.66 46.45
C PHE A 829 2.01 -31.61 46.60
N ARG A 830 1.86 -30.63 47.49
CA ARG A 830 2.93 -29.68 47.82
C ARG A 830 4.15 -30.45 48.36
N PRO A 831 5.30 -30.47 47.67
CA PRO A 831 6.54 -30.92 48.29
C PRO A 831 6.95 -29.84 49.30
N GLN A 832 7.17 -30.23 50.56
CA GLN A 832 7.80 -29.35 51.55
C GLN A 832 9.20 -28.95 51.06
N ARG A 833 9.31 -27.77 50.47
CA ARG A 833 10.61 -27.16 50.13
C ARG A 833 10.58 -25.66 50.39
N TYR A 834 10.19 -25.27 51.61
CA TYR A 834 10.48 -23.94 52.17
C TYR A 834 10.66 -24.06 53.69
N GLN A 835 11.74 -24.74 54.07
CA GLN A 835 12.48 -24.58 55.32
C GLN A 835 13.94 -24.93 54.97
N LEU A 836 14.62 -24.06 54.22
CA LEU A 836 16.08 -24.02 54.01
C LEU A 836 16.51 -22.96 52.96
N LEU A 837 15.86 -21.79 52.93
CA LEU A 837 16.32 -20.64 52.13
C LEU A 837 16.28 -19.33 52.94
N ALA A 838 16.32 -19.43 54.27
CA ALA A 838 16.58 -18.34 55.20
C ALA A 838 17.91 -18.56 55.95
N GLN A 839 18.87 -19.25 55.32
CA GLN A 839 20.21 -19.53 55.85
C GLN A 839 21.34 -19.37 54.82
N ASP A 840 21.05 -18.91 53.59
CA ASP A 840 22.08 -18.74 52.54
C ASP A 840 22.42 -17.28 52.19
N GLU A 841 21.78 -16.29 52.84
CA GLU A 841 22.24 -14.89 52.76
C GLU A 841 23.39 -14.57 53.72
N ASP A 842 23.66 -15.40 54.73
CA ASP A 842 24.79 -15.22 55.66
C ASP A 842 26.09 -15.94 55.21
N ASN A 843 26.03 -16.87 54.25
CA ASN A 843 27.23 -17.62 53.79
C ASN A 843 27.86 -17.08 52.50
N ALA A 844 27.18 -16.18 51.77
CA ALA A 844 27.74 -15.53 50.57
C ALA A 844 28.69 -14.35 50.92
N LEU A 845 28.62 -13.82 52.15
CA LEU A 845 29.48 -12.73 52.64
C LEU A 845 30.77 -13.20 53.32
N LEU A 846 30.93 -14.51 53.56
CA LEU A 846 32.14 -15.10 54.15
C LEU A 846 33.07 -15.80 53.13
N SER A 847 32.59 -16.16 51.93
CA SER A 847 33.41 -16.82 50.91
C SER A 847 34.14 -15.87 49.93
N GLN A 848 33.75 -14.58 49.88
CA GLN A 848 34.48 -13.54 49.14
C GLN A 848 35.68 -12.94 49.90
N ARG A 849 35.85 -13.27 51.19
CA ARG A 849 36.99 -12.81 52.01
C ARG A 849 38.18 -13.79 52.07
N ALA A 850 38.08 -14.99 51.48
CA ALA A 850 39.12 -16.01 51.54
C ALA A 850 39.91 -16.25 50.24
N LYS A 851 39.57 -15.60 49.11
CA LYS A 851 40.30 -15.73 47.83
C LYS A 851 41.18 -14.53 47.46
N ARG A 852 41.51 -13.66 48.43
CA ARG A 852 42.45 -12.54 48.27
C ARG A 852 43.78 -12.70 49.00
N HIS A 853 44.13 -13.93 49.40
CA HIS A 853 45.47 -14.24 49.90
C HIS A 853 46.06 -15.47 49.24
N LYS A 854 47.25 -15.26 48.65
CA LYS A 854 48.24 -16.22 48.16
C LYS A 854 48.23 -16.55 46.66
N THR A 855 48.59 -15.54 45.88
CA THR A 855 49.80 -15.64 45.05
C THR A 855 51.01 -15.73 45.98
N VAL A 856 51.91 -16.71 45.77
CA VAL A 856 53.38 -16.65 45.97
C VAL A 856 53.95 -18.08 45.94
N LYS A 857 54.81 -18.34 44.94
CA LYS A 857 55.90 -19.34 44.85
C LYS A 857 55.51 -20.84 44.83
N ASN A 858 56.31 -21.75 44.28
CA ASN A 858 57.22 -21.85 43.14
C ASN A 858 57.65 -23.34 43.10
N THR A 859 58.04 -23.84 41.92
CA THR A 859 59.09 -24.88 41.68
C THR A 859 58.93 -26.37 42.05
N HIS A 860 59.08 -27.19 40.99
CA HIS A 860 59.81 -28.48 40.84
C HIS A 860 59.31 -29.73 41.60
N ALA A 861 59.39 -30.98 41.14
CA ALA A 861 60.20 -31.65 40.12
C ALA A 861 59.50 -32.95 39.59
N MET A 862 60.00 -33.47 38.46
CA MET A 862 59.84 -34.81 37.83
C MET A 862 60.19 -36.02 38.76
N PRO A 863 60.09 -37.34 38.40
CA PRO A 863 60.15 -37.97 37.05
C PRO A 863 59.35 -39.29 36.80
N SER A 864 59.68 -39.94 35.65
CA SER A 864 59.61 -41.37 35.19
C SER A 864 58.31 -41.86 34.55
N ASP A 865 58.28 -42.12 33.22
CA ASP A 865 58.65 -43.36 32.46
C ASP A 865 57.35 -44.15 32.13
N SER A 866 57.06 -44.80 31.00
CA SER A 866 57.78 -45.22 29.78
C SER A 866 56.75 -45.86 28.80
N GLU A 867 57.18 -46.16 27.55
CA GLU A 867 56.67 -47.18 26.58
C GLU A 867 55.28 -46.94 25.92
N ASP A 868 54.98 -47.31 24.68
CA ASP A 868 55.68 -47.67 23.42
C ASP A 868 54.57 -47.96 22.37
N GLY A 869 54.88 -47.91 21.06
CA GLY A 869 54.22 -48.77 20.06
C GLY A 869 53.43 -48.10 18.92
N ASP A 870 54.15 -47.75 17.84
CA ASP A 870 54.03 -48.19 16.42
C ASP A 870 52.65 -48.47 15.79
N GLU A 871 52.30 -47.75 14.71
CA GLU A 871 52.44 -48.08 13.26
C GLU A 871 51.31 -48.98 12.71
N ASP A 872 50.57 -48.44 11.72
CA ASP A 872 50.56 -49.00 10.36
C ASP A 872 49.65 -48.20 9.41
N GLU A 873 50.27 -47.66 8.35
CA GLU A 873 49.65 -47.22 7.10
C GLU A 873 49.37 -48.41 6.18
N ILE A 874 48.23 -48.43 5.47
CA ILE A 874 48.16 -49.08 4.14
C ILE A 874 47.33 -48.23 3.17
N LEU A 875 48.03 -47.70 2.16
CA LEU A 875 47.56 -47.24 0.84
C LEU A 875 46.94 -48.37 0.02
N PHE A 876 45.96 -48.08 -0.85
CA PHE A 876 46.05 -48.41 -2.28
C PHE A 876 44.94 -47.74 -3.11
N THR A 877 45.25 -47.60 -4.39
CA THR A 877 44.78 -46.67 -5.40
C THR A 877 43.82 -47.31 -6.43
N SER A 878 43.21 -46.42 -7.23
CA SER A 878 43.05 -46.50 -8.70
C SER A 878 41.68 -46.81 -9.34
N ASN A 879 41.26 -45.85 -10.18
CA ASN A 879 40.72 -45.91 -11.55
C ASN A 879 39.55 -46.85 -11.90
N SER A 880 38.50 -46.25 -12.51
CA SER A 880 38.16 -46.53 -13.93
C SER A 880 37.08 -45.59 -14.51
N ASN A 881 37.31 -45.22 -15.76
CA ASN A 881 36.56 -44.42 -16.73
C ASN A 881 35.22 -45.06 -17.24
N THR A 882 34.18 -44.22 -17.40
CA THR A 882 33.12 -44.09 -18.47
C THR A 882 32.38 -45.31 -19.07
N PRO A 883 31.28 -45.16 -19.89
CA PRO A 883 30.23 -44.12 -20.02
C PRO A 883 28.77 -44.65 -20.23
N MET A 884 27.82 -43.70 -20.41
CA MET A 884 26.77 -43.62 -21.46
C MET A 884 25.26 -43.92 -21.18
N ILE A 885 24.44 -42.98 -21.72
CA ILE A 885 23.03 -43.04 -22.22
C ILE A 885 21.92 -42.93 -21.15
N ALA A 886 20.90 -42.05 -21.23
CA ALA A 886 20.32 -41.21 -22.30
C ALA A 886 19.94 -39.80 -21.78
#